data_AF-A0A7V0X0Y8-F1
#
_entry.id   AF-A0A7V0X0Y8-F1
#
_cell.length_a   1.000
_cell.length_b   1.000
_cell.length_c   1.000
_cell.angle_alpha   90.00
_cell.angle_beta   90.00
_cell.angle_gamma   90.00
#
_symmetry.space_group_name_H-M   'P 1'
#
loop_
_entity.id
_entity.type
_entity.pdbx_description
1 polymer ?
#
loop_
_entity_poly.entity_id
_entity_poly.type
_entity_poly.pdbx_seq_one_letter_code
_entity_poly.pdbx_strand_id
1 'polypeptide(L)'
;MDKEYSVEIIKEMEARFHRAALRRPMRVERYEAGEELVYDVSAVAGSGAGTVKLAVDKFVGGGFAGQVYRVKVLDITAASGPVGGLEKGGIYAMKILIPPGAFSLWFRNLIYRIGFQGPFQLQVNPAAARAGAIWQKFIRRAAAVRFGDERAVADIHGTFVDSRLGSCGELSEWVEGRTWQLEPDDRVDALRRWKKGKPVDPRVLGSPEFRAKYEFMRSFVELLHRMGAHEFARQYEWSTCKSQPNCLKRAETEGSPAEGLTAIDFRAGLALLPFLPMSPGDFRLIIRGIMRGSLVQFDRGDLTRLENFTKAHAGSFAGMGSLLDELKRLERVYRYSVPDITHNHLRLLYRPEIWKTIFRSAVTGWKTRNLIDGNTEEKLGKSRVLTLLYMVTGMVPFLGKFARKIWGRSDWRAHYREMLWSRAYLKRAVDGRIAEKLAGWHRAGRVSEERARKLAGAAWRFAVHLPLSVLPAGLHRFFTDLAYAKERLDFLIARPVRLYFDAALREQWLSDMIEEGIDRRLLVDEDARVIQSQIKDPFIQKYLKSLAVHVCTLPVTQVVSVAVAFYYVMTNPQLSWQEAGAMVAFILVAFQLTPISPGSLVRGLYVVYLVIKERNVRDYTIALFLGFFKYIGYLAFPIQMTHRYPALARFMAGYWATEAVHAVPVFGERGALLEHGVFTLFYNRPLTIRRRMEARRRLREHMKPRYLHVVFYVLLGAALFAGADVLYLHYFRELPDLKKIWPLAVLVPLLCGALVTVGAGGASMAKRIIGGLAWGAAVGVLATAAHVFLAPGPEAPMAGAVAVICAWRVFIFSLLSVAGVLLTEFLLPEPREKK
;
A
#
# COMPACT_ATOMS: atom_id res chain seq x y z
N MET A 1 -11.26 -6.02 2.41
CA MET A 1 -12.58 -6.67 2.24
C MET A 1 -12.56 -7.45 0.94
N ASP A 2 -12.54 -8.78 1.01
CA ASP A 2 -13.27 -9.55 0.01
C ASP A 2 -14.72 -9.10 0.13
N LYS A 3 -15.25 -8.51 -0.94
CA LYS A 3 -16.65 -8.09 -0.93
C LYS A 3 -17.45 -9.37 -1.07
N GLU A 4 -18.28 -9.69 -0.08
CA GLU A 4 -19.29 -10.73 -0.26
C GLU A 4 -20.18 -10.35 -1.43
N TYR A 5 -20.22 -11.23 -2.44
CA TYR A 5 -21.18 -11.22 -3.53
C TYR A 5 -21.62 -12.66 -3.76
N SER A 6 -22.84 -12.84 -4.24
CA SER A 6 -23.37 -14.17 -4.54
C SER A 6 -22.84 -14.65 -5.90
N VAL A 7 -22.24 -15.83 -5.90
CA VAL A 7 -21.82 -16.53 -7.13
C VAL A 7 -23.04 -16.98 -7.93
N GLU A 8 -24.16 -17.28 -7.26
CA GLU A 8 -25.43 -17.69 -7.86
C GLU A 8 -25.99 -16.58 -8.76
N ILE A 9 -25.91 -15.31 -8.32
CA ILE A 9 -26.30 -14.16 -9.15
C ILE A 9 -25.43 -14.04 -10.39
N ILE A 10 -24.12 -14.27 -10.26
CA ILE A 10 -23.21 -14.26 -11.41
C ILE A 10 -23.63 -15.34 -12.41
N LYS A 11 -23.85 -16.57 -11.95
CA LYS A 11 -24.33 -17.69 -12.77
C LYS A 11 -25.68 -17.41 -13.41
N GLU A 12 -26.60 -16.74 -12.71
CA GLU A 12 -27.90 -16.32 -13.24
C GLU A 12 -27.73 -15.32 -14.41
N MET A 13 -26.84 -14.33 -14.25
CA MET A 13 -26.52 -13.35 -15.30
C MET A 13 -25.81 -14.01 -16.48
N GLU A 14 -24.91 -14.97 -16.25
CA GLU A 14 -24.26 -15.75 -17.30
C GLU A 14 -25.27 -16.59 -18.07
N ALA A 15 -26.14 -17.32 -17.38
CA ALA A 15 -27.22 -18.10 -18.00
C ALA A 15 -28.14 -17.20 -18.84
N ARG A 16 -28.46 -16.00 -18.35
CA ARG A 16 -29.22 -15.01 -19.13
C ARG A 16 -28.48 -14.56 -20.38
N PHE A 17 -27.18 -14.30 -20.30
CA PHE A 17 -26.36 -14.00 -21.48
C PHE A 17 -26.42 -15.15 -22.50
N HIS A 18 -26.28 -16.40 -22.05
CA HIS A 18 -26.31 -17.57 -22.92
C HIS A 18 -27.67 -17.76 -23.59
N ARG A 19 -28.78 -17.54 -22.86
CA ARG A 19 -30.14 -17.56 -23.42
C ARG A 19 -30.39 -16.49 -24.49
N ALA A 20 -29.66 -15.38 -24.47
CA ALA A 20 -29.75 -14.37 -25.53
C ALA A 20 -29.21 -14.85 -26.90
N ALA A 21 -28.51 -16.00 -26.93
CA ALA A 21 -28.00 -16.65 -28.15
C ALA A 21 -27.23 -15.67 -29.05
N LEU A 22 -26.34 -14.88 -28.44
CA LEU A 22 -25.52 -13.91 -29.17
C LEU A 22 -24.44 -14.62 -29.97
N ARG A 23 -24.07 -14.03 -31.11
CA ARG A 23 -23.03 -14.55 -32.00
C ARG A 23 -21.65 -14.42 -31.37
N ARG A 24 -21.44 -13.38 -30.55
CA ARG A 24 -20.21 -13.16 -29.82
C ARG A 24 -20.20 -13.94 -28.50
N PRO A 25 -19.02 -14.36 -27.99
CA PRO A 25 -18.91 -14.89 -26.64
C PRO A 25 -19.14 -13.81 -25.57
N MET A 26 -19.48 -14.26 -24.37
CA MET A 26 -19.51 -13.42 -23.17
C MET A 26 -18.10 -12.95 -22.83
N ARG A 27 -17.99 -11.71 -22.34
CA ARG A 27 -16.73 -11.23 -21.76
C ARG A 27 -16.66 -11.65 -20.31
N VAL A 28 -15.66 -12.45 -19.99
CA VAL A 28 -15.38 -12.90 -18.63
C VAL A 28 -14.24 -12.06 -18.07
N GLU A 29 -14.38 -11.62 -16.82
CA GLU A 29 -13.36 -10.83 -16.12
C GLU A 29 -12.46 -11.71 -15.25
N ARG A 30 -13.07 -12.72 -14.61
CA ARG A 30 -12.43 -13.73 -13.76
C ARG A 30 -13.32 -14.98 -13.66
N TYR A 31 -12.76 -16.08 -13.16
CA TYR A 31 -13.50 -17.27 -12.77
C TYR A 31 -14.01 -17.22 -11.33
N GLU A 32 -15.14 -17.85 -11.09
CA GLU A 32 -15.80 -17.98 -9.79
C GLU A 32 -15.51 -19.35 -9.15
N ALA A 33 -15.74 -19.44 -7.84
CA ALA A 33 -15.61 -20.69 -7.11
C ALA A 33 -16.58 -21.77 -7.65
N GLY A 34 -16.08 -23.00 -7.74
CA GLY A 34 -16.78 -24.15 -8.31
C GLY A 34 -16.79 -24.23 -9.83
N GLU A 35 -16.21 -23.27 -10.56
CA GLU A 35 -16.06 -23.40 -12.02
C GLU A 35 -15.03 -24.48 -12.37
N GLU A 36 -15.39 -25.37 -13.31
CA GLU A 36 -14.48 -26.34 -13.89
C GLU A 36 -13.79 -25.75 -15.12
N LEU A 37 -12.48 -25.92 -15.20
CA LEU A 37 -11.63 -25.42 -16.27
C LEU A 37 -10.84 -26.58 -16.86
N VAL A 38 -10.60 -26.54 -18.17
CA VAL A 38 -9.83 -27.55 -18.89
C VAL A 38 -8.76 -26.85 -19.70
N TYR A 39 -7.51 -27.25 -19.49
CA TYR A 39 -6.36 -26.66 -20.17
C TYR A 39 -5.42 -27.72 -20.71
N ASP A 40 -4.84 -27.45 -21.87
CA ASP A 40 -3.65 -28.14 -22.33
C ASP A 40 -2.43 -27.54 -21.64
N VAL A 41 -1.83 -28.32 -20.75
CA VAL A 41 -0.71 -27.91 -19.89
C VAL A 41 0.56 -28.54 -20.41
N SER A 42 1.59 -27.71 -20.57
CA SER A 42 2.96 -28.16 -20.84
C SER A 42 3.77 -28.13 -19.55
N ALA A 43 4.41 -29.25 -19.19
CA ALA A 43 5.31 -29.32 -18.05
C ALA A 43 6.48 -28.35 -18.21
N VAL A 44 6.90 -27.71 -17.12
CA VAL A 44 8.07 -26.81 -17.14
C VAL A 44 9.37 -27.60 -17.16
N ALA A 45 9.46 -28.68 -16.39
CA ALA A 45 10.59 -29.61 -16.40
C ALA A 45 10.15 -30.92 -17.06
N GLY A 46 10.97 -31.44 -17.98
CA GLY A 46 10.65 -32.61 -18.80
C GLY A 46 9.85 -32.26 -20.07
N SER A 47 9.53 -33.29 -20.86
CA SER A 47 8.79 -33.17 -22.13
C SER A 47 7.28 -33.41 -21.99
N GLY A 48 6.78 -33.66 -20.78
CA GLY A 48 5.40 -34.02 -20.53
C GLY A 48 4.42 -32.92 -20.91
N ALA A 49 3.38 -33.29 -21.65
CA ALA A 49 2.22 -32.44 -21.91
C ALA A 49 0.95 -33.27 -21.74
N GLY A 50 -0.15 -32.61 -21.38
CA GLY A 50 -1.44 -33.27 -21.23
C GLY A 50 -2.56 -32.30 -20.94
N THR A 51 -3.78 -32.79 -21.05
CA THR A 51 -4.98 -32.04 -20.71
C THR A 51 -5.26 -32.19 -19.23
N VAL A 52 -5.41 -31.07 -18.53
CA VAL A 52 -5.65 -31.03 -17.07
C VAL A 52 -7.01 -30.41 -16.82
N LYS A 53 -7.86 -31.13 -16.09
CA LYS A 53 -9.15 -30.65 -15.60
C LYS A 53 -8.97 -30.11 -14.18
N LEU A 54 -9.40 -28.87 -13.96
CA LEU A 54 -9.25 -28.13 -12.71
C LEU A 54 -10.63 -27.69 -12.20
N ALA A 55 -10.81 -27.64 -10.89
CA ALA A 55 -11.89 -26.92 -10.23
C ALA A 55 -11.34 -25.69 -9.53
N VAL A 56 -11.96 -24.52 -9.74
CA VAL A 56 -11.62 -23.30 -9.00
C VAL A 56 -12.18 -23.43 -7.59
N ASP A 57 -11.30 -23.43 -6.60
CA ASP A 57 -11.69 -23.45 -5.19
C ASP A 57 -11.98 -22.03 -4.70
N LYS A 58 -11.02 -21.12 -4.90
CA LYS A 58 -11.21 -19.70 -4.58
C LYS A 58 -10.36 -18.76 -5.44
N PHE A 59 -10.88 -17.57 -5.70
CA PHE A 59 -10.09 -16.45 -6.19
C PHE A 59 -9.31 -15.83 -5.02
N VAL A 60 -7.98 -15.79 -5.13
CA VAL A 60 -7.11 -15.30 -4.04
C VAL A 60 -6.88 -13.79 -4.15
N GLY A 61 -6.71 -13.29 -5.38
CA GLY A 61 -6.44 -11.88 -5.60
C GLY A 61 -5.96 -11.58 -7.01
N GLY A 62 -5.84 -10.29 -7.34
CA GLY A 62 -5.33 -9.85 -8.63
C GLY A 62 -4.55 -8.55 -8.54
N GLY A 63 -3.34 -8.58 -9.07
CA GLY A 63 -2.44 -7.44 -9.18
C GLY A 63 -2.20 -7.03 -10.63
N PHE A 64 -1.18 -6.20 -10.88
CA PHE A 64 -0.78 -5.84 -12.24
C PHE A 64 -0.20 -7.04 -13.02
N ALA A 65 0.40 -8.02 -12.35
CA ALA A 65 0.97 -9.19 -13.03
C ALA A 65 -0.11 -10.15 -13.54
N GLY A 66 -1.23 -10.27 -12.85
CA GLY A 66 -2.27 -11.24 -13.16
C GLY A 66 -3.24 -11.49 -12.01
N GLN A 67 -4.04 -12.54 -12.19
CA GLN A 67 -5.02 -13.06 -11.25
C GLN A 67 -4.57 -14.42 -10.72
N VAL A 68 -4.72 -14.66 -9.42
CA VAL A 68 -4.32 -15.90 -8.76
C VAL A 68 -5.54 -16.60 -8.18
N TYR A 69 -5.61 -17.91 -8.40
CA TYR A 69 -6.67 -18.80 -7.92
C TYR A 69 -6.03 -19.97 -7.17
N ARG A 70 -6.72 -20.46 -6.14
CA ARG A 70 -6.50 -21.80 -5.62
C ARG A 70 -7.35 -22.75 -6.45
N VAL A 71 -6.74 -23.80 -6.99
CA VAL A 71 -7.43 -24.78 -7.83
C VAL A 71 -7.15 -26.19 -7.33
N LYS A 72 -8.10 -27.09 -7.54
CA LYS A 72 -7.94 -28.53 -7.32
C LYS A 72 -7.87 -29.23 -8.67
N VAL A 73 -6.89 -30.12 -8.85
CA VAL A 73 -6.83 -30.97 -10.05
C VAL A 73 -7.86 -32.08 -9.93
N LEU A 74 -8.81 -32.12 -10.84
CA LEU A 74 -9.84 -33.15 -10.91
C LEU A 74 -9.36 -34.36 -11.72
N ASP A 75 -8.65 -34.11 -12.82
CA ASP A 75 -8.19 -35.17 -13.71
C ASP A 75 -6.99 -34.72 -14.57
N ILE A 76 -6.17 -35.69 -14.99
CA ILE A 76 -4.99 -35.46 -15.84
C ILE A 76 -4.97 -36.52 -16.95
N THR A 77 -5.09 -36.07 -18.19
CA THR A 77 -4.90 -36.91 -19.38
C THR A 77 -3.54 -36.60 -19.98
N ALA A 78 -2.54 -37.40 -19.61
CA ALA A 78 -1.18 -37.25 -20.10
C ALA A 78 -1.07 -37.69 -21.57
N ALA A 79 -0.50 -36.84 -22.41
CA ALA A 79 -0.21 -37.15 -23.82
C ALA A 79 1.20 -37.72 -24.02
N SER A 80 2.17 -37.35 -23.16
CA SER A 80 3.59 -37.69 -23.35
C SER A 80 4.40 -37.75 -22.05
N GLY A 81 3.94 -38.56 -21.08
CA GLY A 81 4.55 -38.68 -19.75
C GLY A 81 3.93 -37.72 -18.72
N PRO A 82 4.46 -37.68 -17.48
CA PRO A 82 3.87 -36.91 -16.39
C PRO A 82 3.88 -35.40 -16.69
N VAL A 83 2.77 -34.72 -16.40
CA VAL A 83 2.60 -33.28 -16.63
C VAL A 83 3.23 -32.49 -15.46
N GLY A 84 4.56 -32.52 -15.38
CA GLY A 84 5.32 -31.91 -14.29
C GLY A 84 5.09 -32.65 -12.95
N GLY A 85 4.88 -31.89 -11.87
CA GLY A 85 4.55 -32.43 -10.55
C GLY A 85 3.06 -32.35 -10.20
N LEU A 86 2.20 -32.39 -11.23
CA LEU A 86 0.74 -32.34 -11.03
C LEU A 86 0.21 -33.73 -10.71
N GLU A 87 -0.64 -33.80 -9.68
CA GLU A 87 -1.29 -35.02 -9.21
C GLU A 87 -2.80 -34.83 -9.13
N LYS A 88 -3.54 -35.89 -9.43
CA LYS A 88 -5.01 -35.90 -9.29
C LYS A 88 -5.38 -35.70 -7.82
N GLY A 89 -6.31 -34.79 -7.56
CA GLY A 89 -6.72 -34.40 -6.22
C GLY A 89 -5.83 -33.33 -5.55
N GLY A 90 -4.65 -33.03 -6.12
CA GLY A 90 -3.73 -32.03 -5.59
C GLY A 90 -4.26 -30.60 -5.68
N ILE A 91 -3.76 -29.74 -4.80
CA ILE A 91 -4.11 -28.32 -4.70
C ILE A 91 -2.95 -27.47 -5.19
N TYR A 92 -3.24 -26.54 -6.09
CA TYR A 92 -2.23 -25.73 -6.77
C TYR A 92 -2.65 -24.27 -6.84
N ALA A 93 -1.65 -23.39 -7.01
CA ALA A 93 -1.86 -22.00 -7.36
C ALA A 93 -1.91 -21.87 -8.89
N MET A 94 -3.05 -21.45 -9.42
CA MET A 94 -3.20 -21.10 -10.83
C MET A 94 -3.11 -19.59 -11.00
N LYS A 95 -2.14 -19.11 -11.78
CA LYS A 95 -1.99 -17.70 -12.09
C LYS A 95 -2.25 -17.44 -13.57
N ILE A 96 -3.19 -16.53 -13.86
CA ILE A 96 -3.51 -16.09 -15.22
C ILE A 96 -2.98 -14.66 -15.39
N LEU A 97 -2.13 -14.43 -16.39
CA LEU A 97 -1.27 -13.24 -16.51
C LEU A 97 -2.00 -11.99 -17.06
N ILE A 98 -3.26 -11.81 -16.68
CA ILE A 98 -4.12 -10.68 -17.01
C ILE A 98 -4.78 -10.12 -15.74
N PRO A 99 -4.72 -8.80 -15.47
CA PRO A 99 -5.34 -8.21 -14.29
C PRO A 99 -6.87 -8.27 -14.40
N PRO A 100 -7.59 -8.39 -13.27
CA PRO A 100 -9.05 -8.40 -13.29
C PRO A 100 -9.62 -7.01 -13.61
N GLY A 101 -8.93 -5.96 -13.13
CA GLY A 101 -9.37 -4.58 -13.29
C GLY A 101 -9.02 -3.99 -14.65
N ALA A 102 -10.01 -3.37 -15.31
CA ALA A 102 -9.80 -2.68 -16.59
C ALA A 102 -8.76 -1.55 -16.51
N PHE A 103 -8.75 -0.78 -15.41
CA PHE A 103 -7.75 0.25 -15.15
C PHE A 103 -6.34 -0.35 -15.01
N SER A 104 -6.17 -1.37 -14.17
CA SER A 104 -4.88 -2.02 -13.96
C SER A 104 -4.32 -2.62 -15.24
N LEU A 105 -5.18 -3.25 -16.05
CA LEU A 105 -4.82 -3.77 -17.37
C LEU A 105 -4.39 -2.65 -18.33
N TRP A 106 -5.14 -1.55 -18.39
CA TRP A 106 -4.81 -0.40 -19.25
C TRP A 106 -3.48 0.23 -18.84
N PHE A 107 -3.32 0.55 -17.55
CA PHE A 107 -2.13 1.20 -17.01
C PHE A 107 -0.88 0.35 -17.23
N ARG A 108 -0.93 -0.95 -16.87
CA ARG A 108 0.18 -1.87 -17.14
C ARG A 108 0.56 -1.90 -18.61
N ASN A 109 -0.42 -2.08 -19.49
CA ASN A 109 -0.15 -2.20 -20.92
C ASN A 109 0.41 -0.90 -21.49
N LEU A 110 0.00 0.26 -20.96
CA LEU A 110 0.57 1.56 -21.33
C LEU A 110 2.05 1.64 -20.94
N ILE A 111 2.38 1.35 -19.68
CA ILE A 111 3.77 1.37 -19.19
C ILE A 111 4.65 0.39 -19.98
N TYR A 112 4.17 -0.83 -20.21
CA TYR A 112 4.89 -1.81 -21.02
C TYR A 112 5.07 -1.36 -22.48
N ARG A 113 4.05 -0.72 -23.08
CA ARG A 113 4.12 -0.19 -24.44
C ARG A 113 5.13 0.96 -24.55
N ILE A 114 5.22 1.83 -23.54
CA ILE A 114 6.22 2.89 -23.50
C ILE A 114 7.63 2.28 -23.47
N GLY A 115 7.84 1.24 -22.68
CA GLY A 115 9.13 0.58 -22.54
C GLY A 115 9.56 -0.25 -23.76
N PHE A 116 8.68 -1.12 -24.26
CA PHE A 116 9.02 -2.16 -25.24
C PHE A 116 8.31 -2.03 -26.60
N GLN A 117 7.44 -1.03 -26.76
CA GLN A 117 6.68 -0.76 -28.00
C GLN A 117 5.84 -1.96 -28.48
N GLY A 118 5.37 -2.78 -27.56
CA GLY A 118 4.59 -3.99 -27.84
C GLY A 118 3.53 -4.31 -26.79
N PRO A 119 2.74 -5.38 -26.98
CA PRO A 119 1.84 -5.89 -25.96
C PRO A 119 2.63 -6.55 -24.82
N PHE A 120 2.04 -6.58 -23.62
CA PHE A 120 2.61 -7.23 -22.44
C PHE A 120 2.88 -8.71 -22.69
N GLN A 121 4.16 -9.08 -22.84
CA GLN A 121 4.54 -10.39 -23.41
C GLN A 121 4.14 -11.57 -22.54
N LEU A 122 4.25 -11.47 -21.21
CA LEU A 122 3.81 -12.54 -20.30
C LEU A 122 2.32 -12.88 -20.46
N GLN A 123 1.47 -11.92 -20.87
CA GLN A 123 0.07 -12.20 -21.17
C GLN A 123 -0.08 -12.95 -22.50
N VAL A 124 0.68 -12.59 -23.53
CA VAL A 124 0.32 -12.90 -24.94
C VAL A 124 1.25 -13.88 -25.62
N ASN A 125 2.42 -14.15 -25.05
CA ASN A 125 3.47 -14.92 -25.67
C ASN A 125 3.81 -16.15 -24.81
N PRO A 126 3.38 -17.35 -25.22
CA PRO A 126 3.68 -18.58 -24.50
C PRO A 126 5.17 -18.81 -24.27
N ALA A 127 6.04 -18.35 -25.19
CA ALA A 127 7.49 -18.47 -25.00
C ALA A 127 8.02 -17.59 -23.86
N ALA A 128 7.43 -16.40 -23.67
CA ALA A 128 7.78 -15.52 -22.56
C ALA A 128 7.32 -16.10 -21.21
N ALA A 129 6.09 -16.63 -21.15
CA ALA A 129 5.57 -17.30 -19.97
C ALA A 129 6.43 -18.53 -19.59
N ARG A 130 6.75 -19.37 -20.58
CA ARG A 130 7.61 -20.55 -20.38
C ARG A 130 9.04 -20.20 -19.99
N ALA A 131 9.64 -19.17 -20.58
CA ALA A 131 10.97 -18.69 -20.18
C ALA A 131 11.00 -18.25 -18.71
N GLY A 132 9.99 -17.48 -18.26
CA GLY A 132 9.86 -17.08 -16.86
C GLY A 132 9.69 -18.28 -15.91
N ALA A 133 8.95 -19.31 -16.33
CA ALA A 133 8.78 -20.53 -15.55
C ALA A 133 10.08 -21.33 -15.43
N ILE A 134 10.87 -21.42 -16.50
CA ILE A 134 12.16 -22.09 -16.48
C ILE A 134 13.16 -21.32 -15.60
N TRP A 135 13.21 -19.99 -15.68
CA TRP A 135 14.02 -19.17 -14.76
C TRP A 135 13.74 -19.50 -13.29
N GLN A 136 12.46 -19.67 -12.93
CA GLN A 136 12.07 -20.03 -11.57
C GLN A 136 12.62 -21.41 -11.14
N LYS A 137 12.67 -22.41 -12.04
CA LYS A 137 13.32 -23.71 -11.75
C LYS A 137 14.81 -23.57 -11.44
N PHE A 138 15.53 -22.74 -12.20
CA PHE A 138 16.94 -22.45 -11.92
C PHE A 138 17.12 -21.72 -10.59
N ILE A 139 16.28 -20.72 -10.32
CA ILE A 139 16.29 -19.95 -9.06
C ILE A 139 16.03 -20.88 -7.87
N ARG A 140 15.07 -21.81 -7.98
CA ARG A 140 14.75 -22.79 -6.95
C ARG A 140 15.94 -23.69 -6.61
N ARG A 141 16.63 -24.24 -7.62
CA ARG A 141 17.84 -25.05 -7.42
C ARG A 141 18.98 -24.27 -6.80
N ALA A 142 19.17 -23.03 -7.21
CA ALA A 142 20.18 -22.15 -6.62
C ALA A 142 19.84 -21.77 -5.16
N ALA A 143 18.55 -21.59 -4.86
CA ALA A 143 18.09 -21.33 -3.51
C ALA A 143 18.41 -22.52 -2.58
N ALA A 144 18.27 -23.75 -3.06
CA ALA A 144 18.69 -24.93 -2.31
C ALA A 144 20.19 -24.95 -2.02
N VAL A 145 21.03 -24.55 -2.98
CA VAL A 145 22.48 -24.41 -2.75
C VAL A 145 22.78 -23.35 -1.69
N ARG A 146 22.04 -22.23 -1.69
CA ARG A 146 22.29 -21.10 -0.78
C ARG A 146 21.72 -21.27 0.62
N PHE A 147 20.52 -21.84 0.73
CA PHE A 147 19.74 -21.91 1.97
C PHE A 147 19.60 -23.34 2.51
N GLY A 148 20.03 -24.36 1.75
CA GLY A 148 19.90 -25.77 2.14
C GLY A 148 18.51 -26.36 1.96
N ASP A 149 17.53 -25.60 1.44
CA ASP A 149 16.16 -26.06 1.23
C ASP A 149 15.63 -25.59 -0.14
N GLU A 150 15.13 -26.52 -0.96
CA GLU A 150 14.45 -26.21 -2.22
C GLU A 150 13.11 -25.51 -2.00
N ARG A 151 12.47 -25.71 -0.85
CA ARG A 151 11.19 -25.08 -0.50
C ARG A 151 11.32 -23.59 -0.20
N ALA A 152 12.54 -23.05 -0.18
CA ALA A 152 12.81 -21.61 -0.12
C ALA A 152 12.26 -20.84 -1.35
N VAL A 153 11.92 -21.54 -2.44
CA VAL A 153 11.28 -20.98 -3.64
C VAL A 153 10.13 -21.90 -4.03
N ALA A 154 8.93 -21.35 -4.19
CA ALA A 154 7.77 -22.13 -4.61
C ALA A 154 8.01 -22.78 -5.98
N ASP A 155 7.59 -24.03 -6.12
CA ASP A 155 7.77 -24.76 -7.37
C ASP A 155 6.76 -24.34 -8.45
N ILE A 156 7.11 -24.57 -9.71
CA ILE A 156 6.24 -24.33 -10.87
C ILE A 156 6.09 -25.60 -11.70
N HIS A 157 4.87 -26.06 -11.95
CA HIS A 157 4.64 -27.36 -12.58
C HIS A 157 4.39 -27.26 -14.08
N GLY A 158 3.60 -26.28 -14.51
CA GLY A 158 3.20 -26.17 -15.92
C GLY A 158 2.78 -24.78 -16.37
N THR A 159 2.77 -24.58 -17.69
CA THR A 159 2.25 -23.36 -18.35
C THR A 159 1.13 -23.73 -19.32
N PHE A 160 0.16 -22.84 -19.49
CA PHE A 160 -1.00 -23.04 -20.37
C PHE A 160 -1.46 -21.72 -21.00
N VAL A 161 -2.42 -21.81 -21.93
CA VAL A 161 -3.09 -20.64 -22.53
C VAL A 161 -4.56 -20.68 -22.19
N ASP A 162 -5.04 -19.60 -21.55
CA ASP A 162 -6.44 -19.37 -21.31
C ASP A 162 -7.07 -18.61 -22.50
N SER A 163 -7.89 -19.33 -23.26
CA SER A 163 -8.59 -18.81 -24.44
C SER A 163 -9.90 -18.08 -24.10
N ARG A 164 -10.38 -18.07 -22.85
CA ARG A 164 -11.63 -17.38 -22.46
C ARG A 164 -11.33 -15.95 -21.98
N LEU A 165 -10.36 -15.78 -21.09
CA LEU A 165 -9.79 -14.52 -20.64
C LEU A 165 -8.77 -13.93 -21.63
N GLY A 166 -8.14 -14.80 -22.43
CA GLY A 166 -7.20 -14.41 -23.49
C GLY A 166 -5.81 -14.03 -22.95
N SER A 167 -5.21 -14.96 -22.22
CA SER A 167 -3.92 -14.78 -21.53
C SER A 167 -3.18 -16.11 -21.37
N CYS A 168 -1.86 -16.07 -21.32
CA CYS A 168 -1.08 -17.18 -20.80
C CYS A 168 -1.33 -17.32 -19.27
N GLY A 169 -1.13 -18.53 -18.76
CA GLY A 169 -1.21 -18.85 -17.36
C GLY A 169 -0.18 -19.90 -16.94
N GLU A 170 -0.07 -20.10 -15.64
CA GLU A 170 0.87 -21.02 -15.00
C GLU A 170 0.23 -21.72 -13.80
N LEU A 171 0.68 -22.95 -13.55
CA LEU A 171 0.32 -23.77 -12.39
C LEU A 171 1.57 -23.92 -11.52
N SER A 172 1.49 -23.44 -10.28
CA SER A 172 2.56 -23.46 -9.29
C SER A 172 2.12 -24.17 -8.02
N GLU A 173 3.09 -24.48 -7.17
CA GLU A 173 2.86 -24.99 -5.83
C GLU A 173 1.91 -24.05 -5.05
N TRP A 174 0.92 -24.63 -4.37
CA TRP A 174 0.16 -23.90 -3.38
C TRP A 174 0.96 -23.85 -2.07
N VAL A 175 1.43 -22.66 -1.69
CA VAL A 175 2.12 -22.45 -0.42
C VAL A 175 1.09 -22.04 0.64
N GLU A 176 0.76 -22.95 1.54
CA GLU A 176 -0.06 -22.63 2.71
C GLU A 176 0.79 -21.84 3.71
N GLY A 177 0.52 -20.54 3.83
CA GLY A 177 1.36 -19.65 4.62
C GLY A 177 0.82 -18.23 4.74
N ARG A 178 1.57 -17.40 5.47
CA ARG A 178 1.27 -15.99 5.74
C ARG A 178 2.48 -15.11 5.46
N THR A 179 2.30 -13.80 5.29
CA THR A 179 3.42 -12.89 4.96
C THR A 179 4.42 -12.73 6.10
N TRP A 180 3.98 -12.24 7.25
CA TRP A 180 4.71 -12.19 8.51
C TRP A 180 3.83 -11.66 9.66
N GLN A 181 4.26 -11.83 10.91
CA GLN A 181 3.60 -11.23 12.08
C GLN A 181 4.13 -9.82 12.37
N LEU A 182 3.26 -9.00 12.97
CA LEU A 182 3.64 -7.70 13.52
C LEU A 182 4.14 -7.90 14.95
N GLU A 183 5.46 -7.96 15.11
CA GLU A 183 6.11 -8.28 16.38
C GLU A 183 6.30 -7.02 17.26
N PRO A 184 5.87 -7.07 18.54
CA PRO A 184 6.23 -6.07 19.54
C PRO A 184 7.74 -5.92 19.66
N ASP A 185 8.23 -4.70 19.58
CA ASP A 185 9.64 -4.36 19.79
C ASP A 185 9.74 -3.03 20.53
N ASP A 186 10.23 -3.09 21.77
CA ASP A 186 10.52 -1.89 22.55
C ASP A 186 11.95 -1.37 22.24
N ARG A 187 12.73 -2.02 21.37
CA ARG A 187 14.12 -1.69 21.00
C ARG A 187 14.28 -1.35 19.53
N VAL A 188 13.32 -0.62 18.94
CA VAL A 188 13.37 -0.23 17.50
C VAL A 188 14.66 0.52 17.12
N ASP A 189 15.25 1.28 18.05
CA ASP A 189 16.54 1.95 17.83
C ASP A 189 17.69 0.94 17.61
N ALA A 190 17.69 -0.16 18.35
CA ALA A 190 18.64 -1.26 18.22
C ALA A 190 18.43 -1.98 16.89
N LEU A 191 17.18 -2.28 16.53
CA LEU A 191 16.83 -2.85 15.22
C LEU A 191 17.27 -1.94 14.06
N ARG A 192 17.07 -0.62 14.17
CA ARG A 192 17.52 0.36 13.16
C ARG A 192 19.04 0.42 13.04
N ARG A 193 19.77 0.26 14.15
CA ARG A 193 21.25 0.18 14.16
C ARG A 193 21.74 -1.11 13.51
N TRP A 194 21.15 -2.24 13.87
CA TRP A 194 21.44 -3.54 13.28
C TRP A 194 21.22 -3.53 11.76
N LYS A 195 20.08 -2.99 11.30
CA LYS A 195 19.78 -2.85 9.86
C LYS A 195 20.81 -1.99 9.12
N LYS A 196 21.48 -1.05 9.81
CA LYS A 196 22.57 -0.21 9.27
C LYS A 196 23.95 -0.88 9.38
N GLY A 197 24.03 -2.13 9.82
CA GLY A 197 25.29 -2.85 10.02
C GLY A 197 26.11 -2.36 11.22
N LYS A 198 25.51 -1.61 12.15
CA LYS A 198 26.22 -1.17 13.37
C LYS A 198 26.23 -2.29 14.41
N PRO A 199 27.28 -2.40 15.24
CA PRO A 199 27.32 -3.40 16.31
C PRO A 199 26.20 -3.15 17.33
N VAL A 200 25.47 -4.22 17.64
CA VAL A 200 24.36 -4.27 18.61
C VAL A 200 24.44 -5.63 19.31
N ASP A 201 24.14 -5.67 20.61
CA ASP A 201 24.08 -6.92 21.36
C ASP A 201 22.90 -7.79 20.84
N PRO A 202 23.15 -9.05 20.40
CA PRO A 202 22.10 -9.93 19.93
C PRO A 202 20.98 -10.20 20.94
N ARG A 203 21.29 -10.17 22.24
CA ARG A 203 20.32 -10.44 23.32
C ARG A 203 19.22 -9.38 23.42
N VAL A 204 19.48 -8.18 22.89
CA VAL A 204 18.54 -7.05 22.94
C VAL A 204 17.83 -6.80 21.60
N LEU A 205 18.06 -7.64 20.59
CA LEU A 205 17.44 -7.48 19.27
C LEU A 205 16.04 -8.12 19.24
N GLY A 206 15.01 -7.28 19.26
CA GLY A 206 13.62 -7.66 19.04
C GLY A 206 13.28 -8.02 17.58
N SER A 207 11.99 -8.26 17.32
CA SER A 207 11.41 -8.61 16.02
C SER A 207 12.16 -9.71 15.25
N PRO A 208 12.27 -10.94 15.79
CA PRO A 208 13.01 -12.01 15.14
C PRO A 208 12.46 -12.39 13.74
N GLU A 209 11.16 -12.38 13.50
CA GLU A 209 10.57 -12.68 12.19
C GLU A 209 10.87 -11.57 11.16
N PHE A 210 10.79 -10.30 11.57
CA PHE A 210 11.23 -9.19 10.72
C PHE A 210 12.70 -9.34 10.31
N ARG A 211 13.58 -9.69 11.27
CA ARG A 211 15.02 -9.84 11.05
C ARG A 211 15.30 -11.00 10.09
N ALA A 212 14.72 -12.17 10.36
CA ALA A 212 14.87 -13.34 9.52
C ALA A 212 14.42 -13.08 8.08
N LYS A 213 13.25 -12.45 7.90
CA LYS A 213 12.75 -12.10 6.56
C LYS A 213 13.66 -11.08 5.87
N TYR A 214 14.16 -10.08 6.59
CA TYR A 214 15.11 -9.10 6.04
C TYR A 214 16.40 -9.76 5.54
N GLU A 215 16.98 -10.65 6.34
CA GLU A 215 18.21 -11.38 6.00
C GLU A 215 18.00 -12.36 4.85
N PHE A 216 16.88 -13.10 4.87
CA PHE A 216 16.47 -13.99 3.78
C PHE A 216 16.34 -13.22 2.46
N MET A 217 15.52 -12.17 2.43
CA MET A 217 15.27 -11.39 1.21
C MET A 217 16.55 -10.74 0.69
N ARG A 218 17.40 -10.20 1.57
CA ARG A 218 18.70 -9.64 1.17
C ARG A 218 19.61 -10.73 0.57
N SER A 219 19.73 -11.87 1.23
CA SER A 219 20.54 -13.00 0.74
C SER A 219 19.99 -13.57 -0.56
N PHE A 220 18.68 -13.55 -0.74
CA PHE A 220 18.00 -13.99 -1.95
C PHE A 220 18.24 -13.04 -3.11
N VAL A 221 18.14 -11.72 -2.89
CA VAL A 221 18.51 -10.70 -3.88
C VAL A 221 19.98 -10.84 -4.29
N GLU A 222 20.88 -11.06 -3.35
CA GLU A 222 22.30 -11.31 -3.63
C GLU A 222 22.50 -12.57 -4.49
N LEU A 223 21.77 -13.66 -4.21
CA LEU A 223 21.76 -14.88 -5.03
C LEU A 223 21.28 -14.60 -6.45
N LEU A 224 20.14 -13.94 -6.61
CA LEU A 224 19.57 -13.58 -7.92
C LEU A 224 20.55 -12.73 -8.73
N HIS A 225 21.26 -11.81 -8.10
CA HIS A 225 22.31 -11.04 -8.76
C HIS A 225 23.51 -11.90 -9.20
N ARG A 226 23.95 -12.87 -8.39
CA ARG A 226 25.05 -13.76 -8.74
C ARG A 226 24.72 -14.67 -9.93
N MET A 227 23.47 -15.13 -10.01
CA MET A 227 23.00 -15.99 -11.10
C MET A 227 22.69 -15.24 -12.41
N GLY A 228 22.67 -13.91 -12.41
CA GLY A 228 22.24 -13.12 -13.56
C GLY A 228 20.73 -12.83 -13.61
N ALA A 229 19.94 -13.24 -12.63
CA ALA A 229 18.50 -12.98 -12.53
C ALA A 229 18.19 -11.58 -11.97
N HIS A 230 18.88 -10.55 -12.47
CA HIS A 230 18.89 -9.24 -11.84
C HIS A 230 17.53 -8.51 -11.84
N GLU A 231 16.77 -8.63 -12.93
CA GLU A 231 15.49 -7.93 -13.04
C GLU A 231 14.40 -8.63 -12.20
N PHE A 232 14.52 -9.95 -12.01
CA PHE A 232 13.69 -10.70 -11.05
C PHE A 232 13.97 -10.27 -9.61
N ALA A 233 15.23 -9.95 -9.27
CA ALA A 233 15.62 -9.53 -7.93
C ALA A 233 14.84 -8.30 -7.43
N ARG A 234 14.40 -7.42 -8.32
CA ARG A 234 13.55 -6.26 -8.00
C ARG A 234 12.30 -6.64 -7.21
N GLN A 235 11.70 -7.80 -7.48
CA GLN A 235 10.49 -8.27 -6.80
C GLN A 235 10.73 -8.62 -5.32
N TYR A 236 11.99 -8.74 -4.92
CA TYR A 236 12.46 -9.12 -3.58
C TYR A 236 13.34 -8.03 -2.93
N GLU A 237 13.61 -6.93 -3.64
CA GLU A 237 14.38 -5.80 -3.12
C GLU A 237 13.61 -5.09 -2.01
N TRP A 238 14.17 -5.09 -0.79
CA TRP A 238 13.50 -4.58 0.39
C TRP A 238 13.08 -3.11 0.25
N SER A 239 13.91 -2.28 -0.38
CA SER A 239 13.68 -0.84 -0.54
C SER A 239 12.54 -0.47 -1.50
N THR A 240 11.95 -1.45 -2.18
CA THR A 240 10.80 -1.21 -3.06
C THR A 240 9.48 -1.08 -2.29
N CYS A 241 9.45 -1.45 -1.00
CA CYS A 241 8.30 -1.40 -0.09
C CYS A 241 7.10 -2.29 -0.45
N LYS A 242 7.16 -3.00 -1.57
CA LYS A 242 6.10 -3.88 -2.10
C LYS A 242 6.53 -5.34 -2.26
N SER A 243 7.77 -5.66 -1.90
CA SER A 243 8.39 -6.97 -2.12
C SER A 243 8.07 -7.98 -1.03
N GLN A 244 7.60 -7.52 0.13
CA GLN A 244 7.40 -8.34 1.32
C GLN A 244 6.27 -9.36 1.16
N PRO A 245 5.15 -9.06 0.46
CA PRO A 245 4.13 -10.06 0.16
C PRO A 245 4.62 -11.22 -0.72
N ASN A 246 5.69 -11.04 -1.49
CA ASN A 246 6.30 -12.08 -2.34
C ASN A 246 7.14 -13.10 -1.55
N CYS A 247 7.23 -12.95 -0.23
CA CYS A 247 7.91 -13.91 0.64
C CYS A 247 6.93 -14.31 1.74
N LEU A 248 6.50 -15.57 1.71
CA LEU A 248 5.60 -16.14 2.71
C LEU A 248 6.38 -16.99 3.71
N LYS A 249 5.84 -17.12 4.90
CA LYS A 249 6.22 -18.11 5.89
C LYS A 249 5.20 -19.25 5.85
N ARG A 250 5.69 -20.49 5.68
CA ARG A 250 4.86 -21.69 5.66
C ARG A 250 4.19 -21.91 7.02
N ALA A 251 2.94 -22.39 7.00
CA ALA A 251 2.16 -22.61 8.22
C ALA A 251 2.79 -23.65 9.16
N GLU A 252 3.48 -24.65 8.60
CA GLU A 252 4.15 -25.71 9.36
C GLU A 252 5.36 -25.24 10.19
N THR A 253 5.94 -24.07 9.89
CA THR A 253 7.12 -23.54 10.60
C THR A 253 6.79 -22.33 11.47
N GLU A 254 5.52 -22.14 11.85
CA GLU A 254 5.09 -20.94 12.60
C GLU A 254 5.92 -20.71 13.89
N GLY A 255 6.32 -21.80 14.57
CA GLY A 255 7.12 -21.75 15.80
C GLY A 255 8.57 -21.28 15.65
N SER A 256 9.14 -21.23 14.44
CA SER A 256 10.54 -20.81 14.22
C SER A 256 10.60 -19.57 13.32
N PRO A 257 11.08 -18.40 13.79
CA PRO A 257 11.09 -17.16 13.01
C PRO A 257 11.86 -17.24 11.68
N ALA A 258 12.89 -18.09 11.60
CA ALA A 258 13.78 -18.17 10.45
C ALA A 258 13.43 -19.28 9.45
N GLU A 259 12.63 -20.26 9.84
CA GLU A 259 12.31 -21.41 9.01
C GLU A 259 11.05 -21.22 8.15
N GLY A 260 11.01 -21.91 7.02
CA GLY A 260 9.87 -21.93 6.10
C GLY A 260 9.60 -20.62 5.35
N LEU A 261 10.57 -19.70 5.30
CA LEU A 261 10.53 -18.54 4.42
C LEU A 261 10.64 -18.99 2.95
N THR A 262 9.63 -18.67 2.18
CA THR A 262 9.43 -19.13 0.80
C THR A 262 9.17 -17.94 -0.12
N ALA A 263 10.03 -17.76 -1.12
CA ALA A 263 9.83 -16.81 -2.20
C ALA A 263 8.76 -17.33 -3.17
N ILE A 264 7.76 -16.47 -3.43
CA ILE A 264 6.65 -16.71 -4.35
C ILE A 264 6.54 -15.55 -5.33
N ASP A 265 5.85 -15.77 -6.45
CA ASP A 265 5.64 -14.78 -7.51
C ASP A 265 6.95 -14.27 -8.16
N PHE A 266 7.20 -14.73 -9.37
CA PHE A 266 8.35 -14.34 -10.18
C PHE A 266 7.93 -13.60 -11.46
N ARG A 267 6.75 -12.97 -11.47
CA ARG A 267 6.20 -12.27 -12.64
C ARG A 267 6.00 -10.79 -12.32
N ALA A 268 6.84 -9.93 -12.88
CA ALA A 268 6.71 -8.51 -12.68
C ALA A 268 5.43 -7.99 -13.34
N GLY A 269 4.65 -7.24 -12.57
CA GLY A 269 3.44 -6.60 -13.09
C GLY A 269 3.69 -5.32 -13.88
N LEU A 270 4.83 -4.65 -13.71
CA LEU A 270 5.11 -3.34 -14.31
C LEU A 270 6.58 -3.20 -14.72
N ALA A 271 6.81 -2.77 -15.97
CA ALA A 271 8.13 -2.37 -16.45
C ALA A 271 8.65 -1.16 -15.68
N LEU A 272 9.95 -1.15 -15.42
CA LEU A 272 10.62 -0.03 -14.79
C LEU A 272 11.15 0.92 -15.87
N LEU A 273 10.51 2.07 -15.99
CA LEU A 273 10.92 3.14 -16.91
C LEU A 273 11.94 4.05 -16.22
N PRO A 274 12.87 4.66 -16.98
CA PRO A 274 13.95 5.45 -16.39
C PRO A 274 13.49 6.75 -15.71
N PHE A 275 12.30 7.25 -16.07
CA PHE A 275 11.71 8.49 -15.55
C PHE A 275 10.47 8.26 -14.66
N LEU A 276 10.09 7.00 -14.40
CA LEU A 276 8.90 6.68 -13.61
C LEU A 276 9.24 5.67 -12.49
N PRO A 277 9.98 6.12 -11.45
CA PRO A 277 10.23 5.30 -10.27
C PRO A 277 8.91 5.06 -9.53
N MET A 278 8.54 3.79 -9.35
CA MET A 278 7.30 3.40 -8.66
C MET A 278 7.52 3.25 -7.14
N SER A 279 8.74 3.41 -6.65
CA SER A 279 9.12 3.32 -5.24
C SER A 279 10.47 4.02 -4.99
N PRO A 280 10.82 4.39 -3.75
CA PRO A 280 12.13 4.98 -3.44
C PRO A 280 13.32 4.09 -3.85
N GLY A 281 13.17 2.76 -3.72
CA GLY A 281 14.20 1.81 -4.16
C GLY A 281 14.39 1.78 -5.69
N ASP A 282 13.36 2.11 -6.47
CA ASP A 282 13.43 2.04 -7.93
C ASP A 282 14.43 3.04 -8.52
N PHE A 283 14.68 4.20 -7.89
CA PHE A 283 15.71 5.15 -8.35
C PHE A 283 17.09 4.49 -8.46
N ARG A 284 17.49 3.77 -7.41
CA ARG A 284 18.78 3.05 -7.38
C ARG A 284 18.80 1.93 -8.42
N LEU A 285 17.68 1.24 -8.61
CA LEU A 285 17.55 0.16 -9.59
C LEU A 285 17.61 0.68 -11.03
N ILE A 286 16.99 1.82 -11.32
CA ILE A 286 17.07 2.50 -12.62
C ILE A 286 18.53 2.83 -12.94
N ILE A 287 19.25 3.49 -12.03
CA ILE A 287 20.66 3.84 -12.22
C ILE A 287 21.50 2.60 -12.49
N ARG A 288 21.34 1.54 -11.68
CA ARG A 288 22.04 0.25 -11.91
C ARG A 288 21.67 -0.41 -13.24
N GLY A 289 20.43 -0.28 -13.69
CA GLY A 289 19.99 -0.75 -15.00
C GLY A 289 20.73 -0.04 -16.13
N ILE A 290 20.75 1.30 -16.08
CA ILE A 290 21.43 2.16 -17.05
C ILE A 290 22.93 1.82 -17.10
N MET A 291 23.58 1.64 -15.95
CA MET A 291 24.99 1.21 -15.88
C MET A 291 25.27 -0.15 -16.54
N ARG A 292 24.25 -1.00 -16.70
CA ARG A 292 24.34 -2.30 -17.40
C ARG A 292 23.88 -2.22 -18.86
N GLY A 293 23.55 -1.04 -19.36
CA GLY A 293 23.01 -0.85 -20.72
C GLY A 293 21.52 -1.19 -20.85
N SER A 294 20.76 -1.27 -19.75
CA SER A 294 19.30 -1.47 -19.77
C SER A 294 18.58 -0.21 -19.33
N LEU A 295 17.99 0.51 -20.30
CA LEU A 295 17.17 1.71 -20.04
C LEU A 295 15.82 1.36 -19.42
N VAL A 296 15.25 0.21 -19.80
CA VAL A 296 13.96 -0.28 -19.33
C VAL A 296 14.14 -1.70 -18.80
N GLN A 297 13.78 -1.94 -17.54
CA GLN A 297 13.95 -3.25 -16.90
C GLN A 297 12.61 -3.96 -16.75
N PHE A 298 12.55 -5.25 -17.13
CA PHE A 298 11.39 -6.12 -17.00
C PHE A 298 11.72 -7.62 -17.21
N ASP A 299 11.88 -8.37 -16.12
CA ASP A 299 12.02 -9.84 -16.09
C ASP A 299 13.01 -10.44 -17.11
N ARG A 300 14.12 -9.76 -17.40
CA ARG A 300 15.23 -10.29 -18.22
C ARG A 300 16.41 -10.69 -17.34
N GLY A 301 16.90 -11.91 -17.56
CA GLY A 301 18.13 -12.40 -16.93
C GLY A 301 19.33 -12.41 -17.87
N ASP A 302 20.53 -12.48 -17.31
CA ASP A 302 21.78 -12.69 -18.02
C ASP A 302 22.04 -14.20 -18.15
N LEU A 303 21.83 -14.73 -19.35
CA LEU A 303 21.99 -16.16 -19.64
C LEU A 303 23.44 -16.64 -19.54
N THR A 304 24.41 -15.75 -19.82
CA THR A 304 25.83 -16.07 -19.71
C THR A 304 26.22 -16.24 -18.25
N ARG A 305 25.74 -15.34 -17.37
CA ARG A 305 25.93 -15.49 -15.93
C ARG A 305 25.24 -16.72 -15.37
N LEU A 306 24.03 -17.02 -15.84
CA LEU A 306 23.34 -18.25 -15.43
C LEU A 306 24.16 -19.48 -15.82
N GLU A 307 24.64 -19.55 -17.06
CA GLU A 307 25.45 -20.68 -17.52
C GLU A 307 26.76 -20.81 -16.73
N ASN A 308 27.43 -19.70 -16.43
CA ASN A 308 28.64 -19.75 -15.60
C ASN A 308 28.31 -20.19 -14.17
N PHE A 309 27.17 -19.76 -13.62
CA PHE A 309 26.72 -20.16 -12.29
C PHE A 309 26.38 -21.65 -12.22
N THR A 310 25.69 -22.19 -13.23
CA THR A 310 25.36 -23.64 -13.29
C THR A 310 26.61 -24.49 -13.46
N LYS A 311 27.60 -24.03 -14.26
CA LYS A 311 28.92 -24.69 -14.38
C LYS A 311 29.67 -24.71 -13.06
N ALA A 312 29.70 -23.59 -12.33
CA ALA A 312 30.36 -23.50 -11.02
C ALA A 312 29.72 -24.40 -9.95
N HIS A 313 28.45 -24.78 -10.11
CA HIS A 313 27.71 -25.64 -9.19
C HIS A 313 27.20 -26.92 -9.87
N ALA A 314 27.98 -27.48 -10.81
CA ALA A 314 27.53 -28.54 -11.71
C ALA A 314 26.85 -29.73 -11.01
N GLY A 315 27.34 -30.15 -9.83
CA GLY A 315 26.74 -31.23 -9.05
C GLY A 315 25.29 -30.96 -8.64
N SER A 316 24.96 -29.73 -8.21
CA SER A 316 23.60 -29.35 -7.78
C SER A 316 22.66 -29.07 -8.96
N PHE A 317 23.20 -28.86 -10.16
CA PHE A 317 22.43 -28.56 -11.39
C PHE A 317 22.42 -29.74 -12.39
N ALA A 318 22.80 -30.93 -11.93
CA ALA A 318 22.77 -32.13 -12.76
C ALA A 318 21.39 -32.35 -13.39
N GLY A 319 21.35 -32.67 -14.69
CA GLY A 319 20.12 -32.89 -15.45
C GLY A 319 19.40 -31.63 -15.95
N MET A 320 19.87 -30.41 -15.64
CA MET A 320 19.24 -29.16 -16.12
C MET A 320 19.78 -28.64 -17.46
N GLY A 321 20.71 -29.33 -18.10
CA GLY A 321 21.34 -28.89 -19.36
C GLY A 321 20.34 -28.66 -20.49
N SER A 322 19.45 -29.63 -20.73
CA SER A 322 18.39 -29.51 -21.74
C SER A 322 17.44 -28.34 -21.46
N LEU A 323 17.15 -28.08 -20.19
CA LEU A 323 16.30 -26.98 -19.76
C LEU A 323 16.99 -25.61 -19.96
N LEU A 324 18.32 -25.55 -19.79
CA LEU A 324 19.11 -24.35 -20.08
C LEU A 324 19.11 -24.04 -21.59
N ASP A 325 19.25 -25.05 -22.43
CA ASP A 325 19.20 -24.89 -23.89
C ASP A 325 17.81 -24.46 -24.38
N GLU A 326 16.77 -25.03 -23.79
CA GLU A 326 15.40 -24.58 -24.03
C GLU A 326 15.21 -23.12 -23.59
N LEU A 327 15.69 -22.74 -22.40
CA LEU A 327 15.62 -21.35 -21.91
C LEU A 327 16.29 -20.39 -22.88
N LYS A 328 17.50 -20.69 -23.36
CA LYS A 328 18.24 -19.86 -24.33
C LYS A 328 17.43 -19.65 -25.62
N ARG A 329 16.78 -20.71 -26.12
CA ARG A 329 15.92 -20.64 -27.30
C ARG A 329 14.69 -19.77 -27.06
N LEU A 330 13.98 -19.98 -25.94
CA LEU A 330 12.76 -19.25 -25.61
C LEU A 330 13.02 -17.77 -25.33
N GLU A 331 14.10 -17.45 -24.61
CA GLU A 331 14.54 -16.08 -24.36
C GLU A 331 14.86 -15.33 -25.66
N ARG A 332 15.45 -16.00 -26.65
CA ARG A 332 15.66 -15.39 -27.98
C ARG A 332 14.33 -15.02 -28.64
N VAL A 333 13.35 -15.94 -28.61
CA VAL A 333 12.00 -15.66 -29.15
C VAL A 333 11.34 -14.52 -28.37
N TYR A 334 11.42 -14.54 -27.04
CA TYR A 334 10.86 -13.50 -26.19
C TYR A 334 11.50 -12.13 -26.46
N ARG A 335 12.83 -12.02 -26.48
CA ARG A 335 13.50 -10.72 -26.72
C ARG A 335 13.28 -10.16 -28.12
N TYR A 336 13.06 -11.01 -29.11
CA TYR A 336 12.76 -10.60 -30.49
C TYR A 336 11.26 -10.54 -30.80
N SER A 337 10.39 -10.72 -29.79
CA SER A 337 8.93 -10.71 -29.99
C SER A 337 8.33 -9.32 -30.12
N VAL A 338 9.10 -8.28 -29.76
CA VAL A 338 8.71 -6.88 -29.75
C VAL A 338 9.83 -6.00 -30.32
N PRO A 339 9.52 -4.77 -30.79
CA PRO A 339 10.55 -3.88 -31.31
C PRO A 339 11.64 -3.59 -30.29
N ASP A 340 11.25 -3.26 -29.04
CA ASP A 340 12.17 -2.98 -27.94
C ASP A 340 13.39 -2.16 -28.37
N ILE A 341 13.10 -0.92 -28.76
CA ILE A 341 14.10 0.02 -29.30
C ILE A 341 15.23 0.21 -28.28
N THR A 342 14.92 0.08 -26.99
CA THR A 342 15.86 0.27 -25.88
C THR A 342 16.96 -0.78 -25.77
N HIS A 343 16.80 -1.97 -26.38
CA HIS A 343 17.84 -3.01 -26.39
C HIS A 343 18.24 -3.45 -27.80
N ASN A 344 17.33 -3.36 -28.79
CA ASN A 344 17.64 -3.73 -30.16
C ASN A 344 18.34 -2.60 -30.92
N HIS A 345 18.09 -1.33 -30.60
CA HIS A 345 18.71 -0.16 -31.24
C HIS A 345 18.74 -0.29 -32.79
N LEU A 346 19.92 -0.13 -33.40
CA LEU A 346 20.15 -0.24 -34.84
C LEU A 346 19.88 -1.64 -35.40
N ARG A 347 19.85 -2.70 -34.58
CA ARG A 347 19.61 -4.09 -35.03
C ARG A 347 18.26 -4.25 -35.73
N LEU A 348 17.30 -3.38 -35.42
CA LEU A 348 16.00 -3.34 -36.10
C LEU A 348 16.13 -2.97 -37.59
N LEU A 349 17.18 -2.27 -37.99
CA LEU A 349 17.37 -1.83 -39.37
C LEU A 349 17.99 -2.92 -40.26
N TYR A 350 18.86 -3.78 -39.69
CA TYR A 350 19.67 -4.71 -40.48
C TYR A 350 19.48 -6.20 -40.14
N ARG A 351 18.80 -6.57 -39.04
CA ARG A 351 18.53 -7.99 -38.72
C ARG A 351 17.10 -8.41 -39.11
N PRO A 352 16.90 -9.08 -40.26
CA PRO A 352 15.57 -9.49 -40.72
C PRO A 352 14.91 -10.54 -39.81
N GLU A 353 15.72 -11.31 -39.08
CA GLU A 353 15.23 -12.30 -38.10
C GLU A 353 14.36 -11.68 -37.01
N ILE A 354 14.70 -10.46 -36.56
CA ILE A 354 13.94 -9.77 -35.51
C ILE A 354 12.52 -9.47 -36.02
N TRP A 355 12.39 -8.87 -37.20
CA TRP A 355 11.08 -8.59 -37.80
C TRP A 355 10.26 -9.87 -38.07
N LYS A 356 10.92 -10.95 -38.52
CA LYS A 356 10.26 -12.25 -38.71
C LYS A 356 9.67 -12.76 -37.39
N THR A 357 10.41 -12.66 -36.28
CA THR A 357 9.90 -13.05 -34.96
C THR A 357 8.84 -12.09 -34.44
N ILE A 358 8.99 -10.76 -34.59
CA ILE A 358 7.98 -9.77 -34.22
C ILE A 358 6.63 -10.09 -34.88
N PHE A 359 6.62 -10.32 -36.19
CA PHE A 359 5.37 -10.62 -36.90
C PHE A 359 4.75 -11.94 -36.45
N ARG A 360 5.55 -13.00 -36.32
CA ARG A 360 5.06 -14.30 -35.85
C ARG A 360 4.49 -14.21 -34.43
N SER A 361 5.23 -13.59 -33.50
CA SER A 361 4.80 -13.39 -32.12
C SER A 361 3.60 -12.45 -32.01
N ALA A 362 3.45 -11.46 -32.90
CA ALA A 362 2.28 -10.61 -32.94
C ALA A 362 1.01 -11.40 -33.31
N VAL A 363 1.08 -12.26 -34.32
CA VAL A 363 -0.03 -13.13 -34.72
C VAL A 363 -0.42 -14.08 -33.58
N THR A 364 0.55 -14.78 -32.98
CA THR A 364 0.33 -15.61 -31.78
C THR A 364 -0.31 -14.79 -30.66
N GLY A 365 0.20 -13.59 -30.38
CA GLY A 365 -0.34 -12.73 -29.33
C GLY A 365 -1.75 -12.22 -29.61
N TRP A 366 -2.12 -12.01 -30.88
CA TRP A 366 -3.50 -11.67 -31.26
C TRP A 366 -4.43 -12.86 -31.10
N LYS A 367 -3.97 -14.08 -31.42
CA LYS A 367 -4.69 -15.33 -31.18
C LYS A 367 -4.93 -15.54 -29.69
N THR A 368 -3.88 -15.47 -28.88
CA THR A 368 -3.97 -15.59 -27.41
C THR A 368 -4.92 -14.57 -26.81
N ARG A 369 -4.95 -13.32 -27.32
CA ARG A 369 -5.88 -12.27 -26.85
C ARG A 369 -7.30 -12.36 -27.40
N ASN A 370 -7.60 -13.39 -28.18
CA ASN A 370 -8.89 -13.56 -28.85
C ASN A 370 -9.28 -12.39 -29.76
N LEU A 371 -8.30 -11.80 -30.44
CA LEU A 371 -8.51 -10.75 -31.44
C LEU A 371 -8.71 -11.32 -32.85
N ILE A 372 -8.19 -12.52 -33.11
CA ILE A 372 -8.30 -13.22 -34.39
C ILE A 372 -8.86 -14.64 -34.20
N ASP A 373 -9.59 -15.14 -35.20
CA ASP A 373 -9.98 -16.55 -35.33
C ASP A 373 -8.88 -17.37 -36.05
N GLY A 374 -9.04 -18.70 -36.11
CA GLY A 374 -8.04 -19.60 -36.72
C GLY A 374 -7.80 -19.32 -38.21
N ASN A 375 -8.87 -19.03 -38.95
CA ASN A 375 -8.76 -18.71 -40.38
C ASN A 375 -7.98 -17.42 -40.61
N THR A 376 -8.19 -16.41 -39.76
CA THR A 376 -7.46 -15.14 -39.87
C THR A 376 -6.00 -15.28 -39.41
N GLU A 377 -5.74 -16.09 -38.39
CA GLU A 377 -4.38 -16.47 -37.97
C GLU A 377 -3.58 -17.08 -39.12
N GLU A 378 -4.14 -18.04 -39.84
CA GLU A 378 -3.47 -18.66 -40.99
C GLU A 378 -3.18 -17.65 -42.11
N LYS A 379 -4.16 -16.79 -42.44
CA LYS A 379 -4.00 -15.73 -43.47
C LYS A 379 -2.90 -14.73 -43.10
N LEU A 380 -2.89 -14.26 -41.85
CA LEU A 380 -1.87 -13.33 -41.35
C LEU A 380 -0.49 -14.02 -41.32
N GLY A 381 -0.43 -15.29 -40.90
CA GLY A 381 0.80 -16.08 -40.90
C GLY A 381 1.46 -16.22 -42.27
N LYS A 382 0.66 -16.29 -43.35
CA LYS A 382 1.16 -16.38 -44.74
C LYS A 382 1.60 -15.04 -45.34
N SER A 383 1.08 -13.90 -44.86
CA SER A 383 1.34 -12.58 -45.45
C SER A 383 1.87 -11.55 -44.45
N ARG A 384 3.11 -11.10 -44.67
CA ARG A 384 3.74 -10.05 -43.86
C ARG A 384 3.07 -8.68 -44.03
N VAL A 385 2.65 -8.35 -45.26
CA VAL A 385 1.96 -7.10 -45.54
C VAL A 385 0.63 -7.04 -44.80
N LEU A 386 -0.15 -8.12 -44.84
CA LEU A 386 -1.41 -8.21 -44.11
C LEU A 386 -1.21 -8.09 -42.60
N THR A 387 -0.16 -8.74 -42.08
CA THR A 387 0.24 -8.64 -40.67
C THR A 387 0.61 -7.22 -40.27
N LEU A 388 1.39 -6.52 -41.10
CA LEU A 388 1.75 -5.11 -40.86
C LEU A 388 0.51 -4.21 -40.86
N LEU A 389 -0.38 -4.36 -41.85
CA LEU A 389 -1.64 -3.60 -41.91
C LEU A 389 -2.50 -3.84 -40.67
N TYR A 390 -2.61 -5.10 -40.21
CA TYR A 390 -3.34 -5.46 -38.99
C TYR A 390 -2.71 -4.87 -37.73
N MET A 391 -1.38 -4.81 -37.67
CA MET A 391 -0.65 -4.16 -36.59
C MET A 391 -0.92 -2.65 -36.55
N VAL A 392 -0.85 -1.97 -37.70
CA VAL A 392 -1.08 -0.51 -37.83
C VAL A 392 -2.51 -0.14 -37.49
N THR A 393 -3.52 -0.92 -37.90
CA THR A 393 -4.93 -0.68 -37.50
C THR A 393 -5.06 -0.68 -35.98
N GLY A 394 -4.24 -1.46 -35.28
CA GLY A 394 -4.21 -1.52 -33.84
C GLY A 394 -3.63 -0.30 -33.13
N MET A 395 -2.94 0.60 -33.85
CA MET A 395 -2.34 1.81 -33.29
C MET A 395 -3.34 2.96 -33.16
N VAL A 396 -4.46 2.92 -33.88
CA VAL A 396 -5.52 3.93 -33.80
C VAL A 396 -6.10 3.96 -32.37
N PRO A 397 -6.01 5.09 -31.66
CA PRO A 397 -6.55 5.22 -30.30
C PRO A 397 -8.05 4.89 -30.25
N PHE A 398 -8.47 4.16 -29.22
CA PHE A 398 -9.86 3.74 -28.94
C PHE A 398 -10.51 2.79 -29.99
N LEU A 399 -10.44 3.13 -31.28
CA LEU A 399 -11.06 2.40 -32.39
C LEU A 399 -10.23 1.20 -32.87
N GLY A 400 -8.91 1.23 -32.72
CA GLY A 400 -8.03 0.19 -33.28
C GLY A 400 -8.27 -1.22 -32.72
N LYS A 401 -8.69 -1.34 -31.45
CA LYS A 401 -9.10 -2.64 -30.88
C LYS A 401 -10.42 -3.12 -31.46
N PHE A 402 -11.36 -2.21 -31.70
CA PHE A 402 -12.65 -2.52 -32.31
C PHE A 402 -12.47 -2.96 -33.76
N ALA A 403 -11.78 -2.15 -34.59
CA ALA A 403 -11.49 -2.46 -35.99
C ALA A 403 -10.78 -3.81 -36.15
N ARG A 404 -9.77 -4.09 -35.32
CA ARG A 404 -9.07 -5.39 -35.31
C ARG A 404 -9.98 -6.57 -34.98
N LYS A 405 -10.95 -6.41 -34.08
CA LYS A 405 -11.93 -7.47 -33.79
C LYS A 405 -12.88 -7.69 -34.96
N ILE A 406 -13.38 -6.62 -35.58
CA ILE A 406 -14.21 -6.74 -36.78
C ILE A 406 -13.44 -7.44 -37.91
N TRP A 407 -12.19 -7.06 -38.15
CA TRP A 407 -11.39 -7.71 -39.18
C TRP A 407 -10.96 -9.14 -38.80
N GLY A 408 -10.56 -9.35 -37.55
CA GLY A 408 -9.95 -10.60 -37.09
C GLY A 408 -10.91 -11.74 -36.81
N ARG A 409 -12.19 -11.44 -36.55
CA ARG A 409 -13.14 -12.41 -35.99
C ARG A 409 -14.47 -12.43 -36.72
N SER A 410 -14.78 -13.57 -37.32
CA SER A 410 -16.04 -13.82 -38.04
C SER A 410 -17.29 -13.68 -37.17
N ASP A 411 -17.25 -14.15 -35.93
CA ASP A 411 -18.34 -14.06 -34.96
C ASP A 411 -18.68 -12.61 -34.58
N TRP A 412 -17.68 -11.75 -34.41
CA TRP A 412 -17.90 -10.33 -34.14
C TRP A 412 -18.45 -9.59 -35.36
N ARG A 413 -18.02 -9.92 -36.58
CA ARG A 413 -18.64 -9.36 -37.80
C ARG A 413 -20.11 -9.74 -37.88
N ALA A 414 -20.42 -11.01 -37.68
CA ALA A 414 -21.79 -11.50 -37.67
C ALA A 414 -22.64 -10.81 -36.59
N HIS A 415 -22.09 -10.64 -35.38
CA HIS A 415 -22.76 -9.95 -34.27
C HIS A 415 -23.19 -8.52 -34.63
N TYR A 416 -22.26 -7.70 -35.12
CA TYR A 416 -22.58 -6.30 -35.43
C TYR A 416 -23.44 -6.17 -36.69
N ARG A 417 -23.27 -7.05 -37.68
CA ARG A 417 -24.17 -7.12 -38.83
C ARG A 417 -25.59 -7.44 -38.39
N GLU A 418 -25.80 -8.47 -37.58
CA GLU A 418 -27.15 -8.83 -37.10
C GLU A 418 -27.77 -7.75 -36.21
N MET A 419 -26.98 -7.00 -35.42
CA MET A 419 -27.48 -5.86 -34.66
C MET A 419 -28.04 -4.74 -35.54
N LEU A 420 -27.46 -4.51 -36.72
CA LEU A 420 -27.90 -3.47 -37.65
C LEU A 420 -29.15 -3.90 -38.44
N TRP A 421 -29.24 -5.19 -38.80
CA TRP A 421 -30.28 -5.69 -39.71
C TRP A 421 -31.47 -6.36 -39.00
N SER A 422 -31.36 -6.75 -37.73
CA SER A 422 -32.44 -7.40 -36.98
C SER A 422 -32.74 -6.67 -35.67
N ARG A 423 -33.93 -6.04 -35.59
CA ARG A 423 -34.44 -5.42 -34.36
C ARG A 423 -34.57 -6.43 -33.22
N ALA A 424 -35.00 -7.66 -33.52
CA ALA A 424 -35.10 -8.74 -32.54
C ALA A 424 -33.71 -9.10 -31.96
N TYR A 425 -32.70 -9.20 -32.84
CA TYR A 425 -31.34 -9.45 -32.41
C TYR A 425 -30.77 -8.28 -31.59
N LEU A 426 -31.01 -7.03 -32.01
CA LEU A 426 -30.59 -5.84 -31.28
C LEU A 426 -31.13 -5.85 -29.84
N LYS A 427 -32.41 -6.21 -29.64
CA LYS A 427 -33.01 -6.36 -28.30
C LYS A 427 -32.31 -7.44 -27.48
N ARG A 428 -32.03 -8.61 -28.06
CA ARG A 428 -31.26 -9.68 -27.39
C ARG A 428 -29.82 -9.24 -27.07
N ALA A 429 -29.18 -8.48 -27.96
CA ALA A 429 -27.82 -7.97 -27.76
C ALA A 429 -27.75 -6.94 -26.61
N VAL A 430 -28.76 -6.07 -26.50
CA VAL A 430 -28.90 -5.17 -25.34
C VAL A 430 -29.11 -5.98 -24.06
N ASP A 431 -30.00 -6.98 -24.06
CA ASP A 431 -30.25 -7.83 -22.89
C ASP A 431 -28.99 -8.59 -22.43
N GLY A 432 -28.28 -9.24 -23.35
CA GLY A 432 -27.01 -9.89 -23.04
C GLY A 432 -25.95 -8.91 -22.55
N ARG A 433 -25.89 -7.68 -23.09
CA ARG A 433 -24.97 -6.66 -22.61
C ARG A 433 -25.30 -6.17 -21.20
N ILE A 434 -26.58 -6.08 -20.84
CA ILE A 434 -27.04 -5.76 -19.49
C ILE A 434 -26.61 -6.88 -18.54
N ALA A 435 -26.89 -8.14 -18.87
CA ALA A 435 -26.50 -9.29 -18.05
C ALA A 435 -24.97 -9.33 -17.79
N GLU A 436 -24.17 -9.15 -18.86
CA GLU A 436 -22.70 -9.10 -18.75
C GLU A 436 -22.22 -7.96 -17.84
N LYS A 437 -22.85 -6.79 -17.90
CA LYS A 437 -22.52 -5.64 -17.05
C LYS A 437 -22.97 -5.82 -15.61
N LEU A 438 -24.15 -6.40 -15.39
CA LEU A 438 -24.68 -6.66 -14.06
C LEU A 438 -23.85 -7.71 -13.31
N ALA A 439 -23.34 -8.74 -13.99
CA ALA A 439 -22.37 -9.67 -13.41
C ALA A 439 -21.13 -8.92 -12.86
N GLY A 440 -20.52 -8.06 -13.68
CA GLY A 440 -19.37 -7.24 -13.24
C GLY A 440 -19.71 -6.23 -12.14
N TRP A 441 -20.91 -5.62 -12.18
CA TRP A 441 -21.35 -4.71 -11.13
C TRP A 441 -21.62 -5.42 -9.81
N HIS A 442 -22.29 -6.57 -9.82
CA HIS A 442 -22.56 -7.35 -8.62
C HIS A 442 -21.25 -7.81 -7.98
N ARG A 443 -20.33 -8.37 -8.79
CA ARG A 443 -18.97 -8.74 -8.38
C ARG A 443 -18.19 -7.58 -7.74
N ALA A 444 -18.34 -6.38 -8.27
CA ALA A 444 -17.69 -5.18 -7.73
C ALA A 444 -18.36 -4.64 -6.44
N GLY A 445 -19.47 -5.22 -6.00
CA GLY A 445 -20.31 -4.75 -4.89
C GLY A 445 -21.06 -3.45 -5.22
N ARG A 446 -21.31 -3.18 -6.50
CA ARG A 446 -22.05 -1.98 -6.97
C ARG A 446 -23.56 -2.14 -6.83
N VAL A 447 -24.06 -3.37 -6.88
CA VAL A 447 -25.49 -3.70 -6.81
C VAL A 447 -25.70 -4.93 -5.93
N SER A 448 -26.75 -4.90 -5.10
CA SER A 448 -27.20 -6.06 -4.33
C SER A 448 -27.84 -7.12 -5.23
N GLU A 449 -28.04 -8.32 -4.69
CA GLU A 449 -28.65 -9.44 -5.42
C GLU A 449 -30.04 -9.12 -5.96
N GLU A 450 -30.93 -8.66 -5.08
CA GLU A 450 -32.31 -8.29 -5.42
C GLU A 450 -32.34 -7.21 -6.51
N ARG A 451 -31.43 -6.23 -6.40
CA ARG A 451 -31.35 -5.11 -7.34
C ARG A 451 -30.76 -5.55 -8.67
N ALA A 452 -29.79 -6.46 -8.69
CA ALA A 452 -29.28 -7.06 -9.92
C ALA A 452 -30.41 -7.74 -10.71
N ARG A 453 -31.27 -8.53 -10.05
CA ARG A 453 -32.45 -9.15 -10.70
C ARG A 453 -33.43 -8.10 -11.24
N LYS A 454 -33.75 -7.06 -10.45
CA LYS A 454 -34.65 -5.96 -10.86
C LYS A 454 -34.10 -5.16 -12.05
N LEU A 455 -32.79 -4.93 -12.10
CA LEU A 455 -32.13 -4.22 -13.20
C LEU A 455 -32.04 -5.08 -14.46
N ALA A 456 -31.85 -6.40 -14.30
CA ALA A 456 -31.87 -7.31 -15.42
C ALA A 456 -33.26 -7.31 -16.09
N GLY A 457 -34.35 -7.21 -15.33
CA GLY A 457 -35.72 -7.22 -15.88
C GLY A 457 -36.10 -6.06 -16.79
N ALA A 458 -35.44 -4.90 -16.72
CA ALA A 458 -35.84 -3.71 -17.51
C ALA A 458 -34.65 -2.83 -17.93
N ALA A 459 -34.44 -2.68 -19.24
CA ALA A 459 -33.32 -1.94 -19.81
C ALA A 459 -33.25 -0.46 -19.40
N TRP A 460 -34.38 0.21 -19.24
CA TRP A 460 -34.41 1.62 -18.82
C TRP A 460 -33.89 1.80 -17.39
N ARG A 461 -34.16 0.84 -16.48
CA ARG A 461 -33.64 0.90 -15.10
C ARG A 461 -32.13 0.80 -15.09
N PHE A 462 -31.57 -0.07 -15.95
CA PHE A 462 -30.12 -0.15 -16.16
C PHE A 462 -29.55 1.15 -16.73
N ALA A 463 -30.23 1.78 -17.69
CA ALA A 463 -29.77 3.02 -18.32
C ALA A 463 -29.61 4.17 -17.31
N VAL A 464 -30.51 4.29 -16.32
CA VAL A 464 -30.43 5.29 -15.25
C VAL A 464 -29.19 5.10 -14.37
N HIS A 465 -28.76 3.85 -14.13
CA HIS A 465 -27.56 3.56 -13.35
C HIS A 465 -26.26 3.83 -14.11
N LEU A 466 -26.29 3.79 -15.45
CA LEU A 466 -25.08 3.81 -16.28
C LEU A 466 -24.22 5.08 -16.09
N PRO A 467 -24.77 6.31 -16.03
CA PRO A 467 -23.97 7.51 -15.75
C PRO A 467 -23.28 7.48 -14.38
N LEU A 468 -23.96 6.94 -13.36
CA LEU A 468 -23.41 6.82 -12.00
C LEU A 468 -22.34 5.72 -11.88
N SER A 469 -22.22 4.84 -12.87
CA SER A 469 -21.21 3.78 -12.87
C SER A 469 -19.77 4.28 -13.02
N VAL A 470 -19.57 5.55 -13.41
CA VAL A 470 -18.25 6.21 -13.41
C VAL A 470 -17.72 6.40 -11.99
N LEU A 471 -18.61 6.55 -11.01
CA LEU A 471 -18.22 6.69 -9.60
C LEU A 471 -17.57 5.40 -9.05
N PRO A 472 -16.72 5.52 -8.02
CA PRO A 472 -16.25 4.38 -7.23
C PRO A 472 -17.42 3.50 -6.76
N ALA A 473 -17.21 2.19 -6.66
CA ALA A 473 -18.29 1.23 -6.42
C ALA A 473 -19.15 1.54 -5.18
N GLY A 474 -18.51 1.99 -4.09
CA GLY A 474 -19.22 2.37 -2.86
C GLY A 474 -20.12 3.60 -3.04
N LEU A 475 -19.67 4.63 -3.76
CA LEU A 475 -20.46 5.82 -4.06
C LEU A 475 -21.58 5.51 -5.06
N HIS A 476 -21.28 4.70 -6.08
CA HIS A 476 -22.31 4.22 -7.00
C HIS A 476 -23.43 3.50 -6.24
N ARG A 477 -23.10 2.57 -5.32
CA ARG A 477 -24.11 1.89 -4.50
C ARG A 477 -24.80 2.86 -3.54
N PHE A 478 -24.10 3.82 -2.95
CA PHE A 478 -24.69 4.83 -2.07
C PHE A 478 -25.80 5.65 -2.76
N PHE A 479 -25.55 6.14 -3.98
CA PHE A 479 -26.55 6.94 -4.69
C PHE A 479 -27.64 6.11 -5.36
N THR A 480 -27.38 4.82 -5.57
CA THR A 480 -28.34 3.96 -6.27
C THR A 480 -29.13 3.06 -5.34
N ASP A 481 -28.68 2.80 -4.12
CA ASP A 481 -29.32 1.89 -3.18
C ASP A 481 -29.63 2.55 -1.83
N LEU A 482 -30.89 2.96 -1.66
CA LEU A 482 -31.35 3.67 -0.46
C LEU A 482 -31.16 2.85 0.82
N ALA A 483 -31.32 1.52 0.78
CA ALA A 483 -31.11 0.68 1.96
C ALA A 483 -29.64 0.71 2.39
N TYR A 484 -28.73 0.53 1.44
CA TYR A 484 -27.30 0.66 1.67
C TYR A 484 -26.89 2.08 2.08
N ALA A 485 -27.50 3.12 1.51
CA ALA A 485 -27.25 4.51 1.89
C ALA A 485 -27.65 4.75 3.35
N LYS A 486 -28.84 4.29 3.75
CA LYS A 486 -29.33 4.35 5.14
C LYS A 486 -28.42 3.57 6.08
N GLU A 487 -28.03 2.35 5.71
CA GLU A 487 -27.10 1.53 6.51
C GLU A 487 -25.73 2.20 6.67
N ARG A 488 -25.18 2.79 5.60
CA ARG A 488 -23.90 3.51 5.67
C ARG A 488 -24.00 4.81 6.46
N LEU A 489 -25.12 5.54 6.35
CA LEU A 489 -25.38 6.71 7.19
C LEU A 489 -25.55 6.30 8.66
N ASP A 490 -26.27 5.20 8.93
CA ASP A 490 -26.40 4.64 10.28
C ASP A 490 -25.02 4.24 10.81
N PHE A 491 -24.21 3.52 10.03
CA PHE A 491 -22.86 3.12 10.41
C PHE A 491 -21.91 4.30 10.66
N LEU A 492 -21.98 5.36 9.84
CA LEU A 492 -21.08 6.51 9.94
C LEU A 492 -21.52 7.54 10.99
N ILE A 493 -22.84 7.68 11.22
CA ILE A 493 -23.42 8.76 12.05
C ILE A 493 -24.06 8.19 13.31
N ALA A 494 -24.99 7.23 13.18
CA ALA A 494 -25.78 6.74 14.31
C ALA A 494 -25.03 5.70 15.17
N ARG A 495 -24.26 4.79 14.57
CA ARG A 495 -23.52 3.73 15.24
C ARG A 495 -22.47 4.28 16.22
N PRO A 496 -21.67 5.32 15.90
CA PRO A 496 -20.79 5.94 16.89
C PRO A 496 -21.55 6.54 18.08
N VAL A 497 -22.74 7.11 17.84
CA VAL A 497 -23.61 7.63 18.91
C VAL A 497 -24.18 6.49 19.76
N ARG A 498 -24.68 5.42 19.15
CA ARG A 498 -25.15 4.22 19.88
C ARG A 498 -24.02 3.57 20.67
N LEU A 499 -22.82 3.43 20.09
CA LEU A 499 -21.62 2.94 20.77
C LEU A 499 -21.25 3.80 21.98
N TYR A 500 -21.54 5.10 21.98
CA TYR A 500 -21.30 5.95 23.15
C TYR A 500 -22.23 5.62 24.32
N PHE A 501 -23.50 5.32 24.06
CA PHE A 501 -24.52 5.10 25.09
C PHE A 501 -24.68 3.62 25.50
N ASP A 502 -24.54 2.67 24.57
CA ASP A 502 -24.81 1.24 24.78
C ASP A 502 -23.54 0.45 25.11
N ALA A 503 -23.50 -0.16 26.29
CA ALA A 503 -22.37 -1.00 26.73
C ALA A 503 -22.34 -2.37 26.06
N ALA A 504 -23.48 -3.03 25.90
CA ALA A 504 -23.56 -4.34 25.28
C ALA A 504 -23.10 -4.26 23.80
N LEU A 505 -23.50 -3.20 23.10
CA LEU A 505 -23.06 -2.96 21.71
C LEU A 505 -21.54 -2.74 21.60
N ARG A 506 -20.90 -2.12 22.58
CA ARG A 506 -19.43 -1.95 22.59
C ARG A 506 -18.70 -3.25 22.86
N GLU A 507 -19.22 -4.07 23.76
CA GLU A 507 -18.69 -5.41 24.05
C GLU A 507 -18.79 -6.29 22.79
N GLN A 508 -19.96 -6.34 22.17
CA GLN A 508 -20.16 -7.07 20.92
C GLN A 508 -19.25 -6.54 19.81
N TRP A 509 -19.15 -5.23 19.64
CA TRP A 509 -18.27 -4.66 18.62
C TRP A 509 -16.80 -5.04 18.81
N LEU A 510 -16.30 -5.07 20.05
CA LEU A 510 -14.94 -5.50 20.33
C LEU A 510 -14.77 -7.01 20.13
N SER A 511 -15.78 -7.82 20.50
CA SER A 511 -15.79 -9.26 20.24
C SER A 511 -15.76 -9.60 18.75
N ASP A 512 -16.60 -8.94 17.94
CA ASP A 512 -16.62 -9.08 16.47
C ASP A 512 -15.25 -8.73 15.88
N MET A 513 -14.61 -7.66 16.38
CA MET A 513 -13.27 -7.28 15.96
C MET A 513 -12.23 -8.35 16.33
N ILE A 514 -12.31 -8.94 17.54
CA ILE A 514 -11.39 -10.00 17.96
C ILE A 514 -11.58 -11.26 17.11
N GLU A 515 -12.81 -11.66 16.83
CA GLU A 515 -13.13 -12.79 15.96
C GLU A 515 -12.57 -12.57 14.55
N GLU A 516 -12.82 -11.39 13.97
CA GLU A 516 -12.22 -10.99 12.70
C GLU A 516 -10.68 -10.93 12.77
N GLY A 517 -10.12 -10.55 13.92
CA GLY A 517 -8.69 -10.56 14.19
C GLY A 517 -8.09 -11.97 14.23
N ILE A 518 -8.80 -12.93 14.81
CA ILE A 518 -8.43 -14.36 14.83
C ILE A 518 -8.48 -14.93 13.41
N ASP A 519 -9.59 -14.69 12.69
CA ASP A 519 -9.76 -15.13 11.30
C ASP A 519 -8.67 -14.59 10.37
N ARG A 520 -8.26 -13.33 10.60
CA ARG A 520 -7.18 -12.67 9.87
C ARG A 520 -5.78 -13.02 10.38
N ARG A 521 -5.65 -13.90 11.40
CA ARG A 521 -4.40 -14.27 12.09
C ARG A 521 -3.59 -13.06 12.57
N LEU A 522 -4.27 -12.00 12.98
CA LEU A 522 -3.68 -10.80 13.60
C LEU A 522 -3.50 -10.97 15.12
N LEU A 523 -4.11 -12.00 15.70
CA LEU A 523 -4.04 -12.38 17.10
C LEU A 523 -3.63 -13.83 17.25
N VAL A 524 -2.86 -14.11 18.30
CA VAL A 524 -2.64 -15.46 18.81
C VAL A 524 -3.79 -15.79 19.77
N ASP A 525 -4.23 -17.04 19.80
CA ASP A 525 -5.38 -17.49 20.61
C ASP A 525 -5.24 -17.14 22.10
N GLU A 526 -4.02 -17.15 22.63
CA GLU A 526 -3.73 -16.77 24.02
C GLU A 526 -4.05 -15.30 24.29
N ASP A 527 -3.62 -14.41 23.39
CA ASP A 527 -3.87 -12.98 23.50
C ASP A 527 -5.36 -12.66 23.33
N ALA A 528 -6.07 -13.41 22.48
CA ALA A 528 -7.50 -13.26 22.29
C ALA A 528 -8.27 -13.59 23.57
N ARG A 529 -7.88 -14.68 24.25
CA ARG A 529 -8.45 -15.05 25.55
C ARG A 529 -8.18 -13.99 26.62
N VAL A 530 -6.96 -13.44 26.67
CA VAL A 530 -6.62 -12.36 27.61
C VAL A 530 -7.51 -11.13 27.36
N ILE A 531 -7.66 -10.71 26.10
CA ILE A 531 -8.52 -9.55 25.77
C ILE A 531 -9.97 -9.85 26.12
N GLN A 532 -10.51 -11.01 25.73
CA GLN A 532 -11.89 -11.42 26.00
C GLN A 532 -12.21 -11.43 27.50
N SER A 533 -11.29 -11.93 28.34
CA SER A 533 -11.47 -11.94 29.80
C SER A 533 -11.55 -10.53 30.42
N GLN A 534 -11.05 -9.51 29.71
CA GLN A 534 -10.96 -8.13 30.19
C GLN A 534 -11.98 -7.20 29.52
N ILE A 535 -12.80 -7.65 28.55
CA ILE A 535 -13.72 -6.78 27.78
C ILE A 535 -14.67 -5.96 28.67
N LYS A 536 -15.10 -6.54 29.80
CA LYS A 536 -16.01 -5.91 30.76
C LYS A 536 -15.32 -4.89 31.67
N ASP A 537 -14.00 -4.72 31.56
CA ASP A 537 -13.26 -3.76 32.36
C ASP A 537 -13.76 -2.32 32.06
N PRO A 538 -14.12 -1.54 33.10
CA PRO A 538 -14.59 -0.17 32.94
C PRO A 538 -13.64 0.72 32.12
N PHE A 539 -12.33 0.48 32.16
CA PHE A 539 -11.36 1.25 31.38
C PHE A 539 -11.44 0.97 29.88
N ILE A 540 -11.64 -0.29 29.49
CA ILE A 540 -11.82 -0.67 28.07
C ILE A 540 -13.11 -0.05 27.53
N GLN A 541 -14.18 -0.08 28.32
CA GLN A 541 -15.44 0.56 27.96
C GLN A 541 -15.30 2.08 27.76
N LYS A 542 -14.52 2.75 28.61
CA LYS A 542 -14.19 4.19 28.46
C LYS A 542 -13.38 4.47 27.21
N TYR A 543 -12.40 3.60 26.91
CA TYR A 543 -11.60 3.71 25.71
C TYR A 543 -12.46 3.62 24.45
N LEU A 544 -13.34 2.62 24.37
CA LEU A 544 -14.24 2.43 23.23
C LEU A 544 -15.20 3.62 23.06
N LYS A 545 -15.73 4.18 24.16
CA LYS A 545 -16.52 5.44 24.12
C LYS A 545 -15.70 6.61 23.57
N SER A 546 -14.49 6.78 24.08
CA SER A 546 -13.62 7.89 23.68
C SER A 546 -13.24 7.78 22.20
N LEU A 547 -12.92 6.57 21.74
CA LEU A 547 -12.66 6.27 20.34
C LEU A 547 -13.85 6.65 19.44
N ALA A 548 -15.08 6.28 19.83
CA ALA A 548 -16.28 6.66 19.08
C ALA A 548 -16.44 8.19 18.97
N VAL A 549 -16.25 8.92 20.07
CA VAL A 549 -16.28 10.40 20.05
C VAL A 549 -15.19 10.95 19.13
N HIS A 550 -13.98 10.38 19.15
CA HIS A 550 -12.87 10.84 18.32
C HIS A 550 -13.16 10.66 16.83
N VAL A 551 -13.77 9.54 16.44
CA VAL A 551 -14.25 9.32 15.07
C VAL A 551 -15.28 10.37 14.67
N CYS A 552 -16.24 10.70 15.55
CA CYS A 552 -17.22 11.76 15.31
C CYS A 552 -16.59 13.15 15.14
N THR A 553 -15.41 13.40 15.71
CA THR A 553 -14.71 14.70 15.56
C THR A 553 -13.90 14.84 14.27
N LEU A 554 -13.62 13.74 13.55
CA LEU A 554 -12.84 13.76 12.30
C LEU A 554 -13.43 14.72 11.23
N PRO A 555 -14.75 14.68 10.92
CA PRO A 555 -15.32 15.56 9.90
C PRO A 555 -15.48 17.01 10.36
N VAL A 556 -15.46 17.31 11.66
CA VAL A 556 -15.77 18.64 12.22
C VAL A 556 -14.88 19.72 11.60
N THR A 557 -13.59 19.43 11.39
CA THR A 557 -12.69 20.40 10.76
C THR A 557 -13.10 20.72 9.32
N GLN A 558 -13.54 19.72 8.55
CA GLN A 558 -13.97 19.91 7.17
C GLN A 558 -15.29 20.65 7.09
N VAL A 559 -16.23 20.32 7.97
CA VAL A 559 -17.52 21.01 8.06
C VAL A 559 -17.32 22.47 8.40
N VAL A 560 -16.49 22.78 9.41
CA VAL A 560 -16.20 24.17 9.80
C VAL A 560 -15.44 24.90 8.70
N SER A 561 -14.44 24.28 8.06
CA SER A 561 -13.69 24.95 6.98
C SER A 561 -14.56 25.27 5.77
N VAL A 562 -15.47 24.35 5.39
CA VAL A 562 -16.43 24.58 4.30
C VAL A 562 -17.46 25.63 4.69
N ALA A 563 -17.98 25.59 5.92
CA ALA A 563 -18.94 26.58 6.41
C ALA A 563 -18.32 27.99 6.46
N VAL A 564 -17.08 28.13 6.93
CA VAL A 564 -16.34 29.40 6.93
C VAL A 564 -16.07 29.87 5.50
N ALA A 565 -15.64 28.99 4.60
CA ALA A 565 -15.42 29.33 3.21
C ALA A 565 -16.72 29.79 2.51
N PHE A 566 -17.83 29.10 2.77
CA PHE A 566 -19.15 29.46 2.26
C PHE A 566 -19.63 30.80 2.82
N TYR A 567 -19.53 31.01 4.13
CA TYR A 567 -19.86 32.28 4.77
C TYR A 567 -19.03 33.43 4.23
N TYR A 568 -17.74 33.22 3.98
CA TYR A 568 -16.84 34.22 3.40
C TYR A 568 -17.28 34.62 1.99
N VAL A 569 -17.62 33.67 1.12
CA VAL A 569 -18.14 33.97 -0.23
C VAL A 569 -19.48 34.70 -0.15
N MET A 570 -20.39 34.27 0.74
CA MET A 570 -21.69 34.93 0.91
C MET A 570 -21.59 36.37 1.42
N THR A 571 -20.63 36.67 2.29
CA THR A 571 -20.43 38.01 2.87
C THR A 571 -19.56 38.91 2.00
N ASN A 572 -18.97 38.40 0.92
CA ASN A 572 -18.16 39.16 -0.05
C ASN A 572 -18.67 38.94 -1.49
N PRO A 573 -19.92 39.32 -1.80
CA PRO A 573 -20.52 39.13 -3.13
C PRO A 573 -19.81 39.90 -4.25
N GLN A 574 -18.98 40.90 -3.91
CA GLN A 574 -18.18 41.70 -4.83
C GLN A 574 -16.96 40.97 -5.43
N LEU A 575 -16.61 39.76 -4.97
CA LEU A 575 -15.47 39.01 -5.48
C LEU A 575 -15.78 38.33 -6.83
N SER A 576 -14.82 38.33 -7.75
CA SER A 576 -14.95 37.54 -8.97
C SER A 576 -14.90 36.03 -8.69
N TRP A 577 -15.47 35.20 -9.57
CA TRP A 577 -15.47 33.74 -9.41
C TRP A 577 -14.07 33.13 -9.24
N GLN A 578 -13.05 33.73 -9.86
CA GLN A 578 -11.66 33.28 -9.74
C GLN A 578 -11.07 33.62 -8.36
N GLU A 579 -11.30 34.84 -7.86
CA GLU A 579 -10.82 35.28 -6.55
C GLU A 579 -11.54 34.56 -5.40
N ALA A 580 -12.86 34.38 -5.52
CA ALA A 580 -13.64 33.59 -4.58
C ALA A 580 -13.16 32.13 -4.55
N GLY A 581 -12.89 31.53 -5.73
CA GLY A 581 -12.31 30.19 -5.83
C GLY A 581 -10.93 30.08 -5.18
N ALA A 582 -10.07 31.08 -5.37
CA ALA A 582 -8.74 31.14 -4.76
C ALA A 582 -8.83 31.29 -3.23
N MET A 583 -9.75 32.10 -2.71
CA MET A 583 -9.98 32.26 -1.27
C MET A 583 -10.59 31.03 -0.62
N VAL A 584 -11.55 30.37 -1.27
CA VAL A 584 -12.05 29.07 -0.81
C VAL A 584 -10.89 28.07 -0.72
N ALA A 585 -10.07 27.96 -1.77
CA ALA A 585 -8.91 27.07 -1.77
C ALA A 585 -7.91 27.43 -0.64
N PHE A 586 -7.61 28.72 -0.45
CA PHE A 586 -6.74 29.20 0.62
C PHE A 586 -7.28 28.86 2.01
N ILE A 587 -8.57 29.12 2.28
CA ILE A 587 -9.21 28.79 3.57
C ILE A 587 -9.13 27.29 3.82
N LEU A 588 -9.50 26.46 2.84
CA LEU A 588 -9.43 25.00 2.96
C LEU A 588 -8.00 24.53 3.25
N VAL A 589 -7.00 25.07 2.56
CA VAL A 589 -5.57 24.76 2.78
C VAL A 589 -5.09 25.24 4.15
N ALA A 590 -5.46 26.45 4.57
CA ALA A 590 -5.08 27.01 5.86
C ALA A 590 -5.59 26.15 7.02
N PHE A 591 -6.87 25.75 6.99
CA PHE A 591 -7.43 24.78 7.94
C PHE A 591 -6.77 23.41 7.85
N GLN A 592 -6.16 23.07 6.70
CA GLN A 592 -5.32 21.88 6.62
C GLN A 592 -4.00 22.02 7.36
N LEU A 593 -3.28 23.12 7.16
CA LEU A 593 -1.94 23.33 7.69
C LEU A 593 -1.89 23.65 9.19
N THR A 594 -3.00 24.07 9.81
CA THR A 594 -3.01 24.40 11.24
C THR A 594 -2.86 23.13 12.11
N PRO A 595 -1.93 23.15 13.10
CA PRO A 595 -1.71 22.01 14.00
C PRO A 595 -2.88 21.79 14.97
N ILE A 596 -3.63 22.85 15.23
CA ILE A 596 -4.86 22.85 16.03
C ILE A 596 -6.01 23.21 15.09
N SER A 597 -7.06 22.39 15.09
CA SER A 597 -8.24 22.56 14.26
C SER A 597 -9.51 22.50 15.09
N PRO A 598 -10.67 22.94 14.56
CA PRO A 598 -11.94 22.83 15.27
C PRO A 598 -12.23 21.41 15.79
N GLY A 599 -11.96 20.38 14.97
CA GLY A 599 -12.10 19.00 15.41
C GLY A 599 -11.15 18.60 16.54
N SER A 600 -9.90 19.08 16.52
CA SER A 600 -8.94 18.79 17.59
C SER A 600 -9.25 19.55 18.89
N LEU A 601 -9.84 20.75 18.79
CA LEU A 601 -10.35 21.50 19.95
C LEU A 601 -11.51 20.75 20.61
N VAL A 602 -12.52 20.33 19.84
CA VAL A 602 -13.67 19.57 20.37
C VAL A 602 -13.19 18.30 21.07
N ARG A 603 -12.27 17.58 20.44
CA ARG A 603 -11.66 16.38 21.01
C ARG A 603 -10.87 16.66 22.29
N GLY A 604 -10.00 17.67 22.28
CA GLY A 604 -9.21 18.06 23.45
C GLY A 604 -10.09 18.49 24.63
N LEU A 605 -11.11 19.30 24.37
CA LEU A 605 -12.11 19.72 25.37
C LEU A 605 -12.91 18.53 25.92
N TYR A 606 -13.24 17.55 25.08
CA TYR A 606 -13.86 16.30 25.53
C TYR A 606 -12.95 15.55 26.51
N VAL A 607 -11.64 15.48 26.25
CA VAL A 607 -10.70 14.88 27.20
C VAL A 607 -10.63 15.68 28.49
N VAL A 608 -10.56 17.01 28.43
CA VAL A 608 -10.59 17.88 29.61
C VAL A 608 -11.86 17.61 30.44
N TYR A 609 -13.02 17.50 29.79
CA TYR A 609 -14.28 17.13 30.44
C TYR A 609 -14.18 15.78 31.15
N LEU A 610 -13.59 14.75 30.52
CA LEU A 610 -13.38 13.45 31.17
C LEU A 610 -12.46 13.54 32.39
N VAL A 611 -11.36 14.30 32.29
CA VAL A 611 -10.43 14.52 33.41
C VAL A 611 -11.13 15.18 34.60
N ILE A 612 -11.95 16.21 34.34
CA ILE A 612 -12.68 16.95 35.38
C ILE A 612 -13.76 16.05 35.99
N LYS A 613 -14.59 15.41 35.16
CA LYS A 613 -15.70 14.57 35.59
C LYS A 613 -15.23 13.38 36.43
N GLU A 614 -14.15 12.73 36.00
CA GLU A 614 -13.64 11.51 36.66
C GLU A 614 -12.61 11.81 37.75
N ARG A 615 -12.19 13.08 37.91
CA ARG A 615 -11.13 13.50 38.85
C ARG A 615 -9.85 12.66 38.71
N ASN A 616 -9.53 12.22 37.50
CA ASN A 616 -8.40 11.34 37.23
C ASN A 616 -7.51 11.94 36.15
N VAL A 617 -6.37 12.50 36.54
CA VAL A 617 -5.41 13.11 35.60
C VAL A 617 -4.42 12.08 35.05
N ARG A 618 -4.03 11.09 35.87
CA ARG A 618 -3.00 10.10 35.51
C ARG A 618 -3.42 9.25 34.31
N ASP A 619 -4.67 8.82 34.30
CA ASP A 619 -5.20 7.93 33.27
C ASP A 619 -5.54 8.63 31.93
N TYR A 620 -5.43 9.96 31.88
CA TYR A 620 -5.69 10.76 30.68
C TYR A 620 -4.53 11.70 30.34
N THR A 621 -3.37 11.60 31.00
CA THR A 621 -2.30 12.60 30.82
C THR A 621 -1.86 12.70 29.37
N ILE A 622 -1.64 11.58 28.67
CA ILE A 622 -1.25 11.62 27.23
C ILE A 622 -2.40 12.15 26.38
N ALA A 623 -3.64 11.71 26.67
CA ALA A 623 -4.85 12.17 26.00
C ALA A 623 -5.08 13.68 26.12
N LEU A 624 -4.83 14.25 27.30
CA LEU A 624 -5.03 15.65 27.62
C LEU A 624 -4.10 16.55 26.81
N PHE A 625 -2.85 16.13 26.61
CA PHE A 625 -1.88 16.88 25.80
C PHE A 625 -2.05 16.64 24.30
N LEU A 626 -2.16 15.40 23.86
CA LEU A 626 -2.22 15.07 22.43
C LEU A 626 -3.60 15.38 21.80
N GLY A 627 -4.69 15.39 22.58
CA GLY A 627 -6.05 15.59 22.09
C GLY A 627 -6.23 16.87 21.27
N PHE A 628 -5.49 17.94 21.59
CA PHE A 628 -5.55 19.22 20.90
C PHE A 628 -4.80 19.26 19.54
N PHE A 629 -3.98 18.27 19.23
CA PHE A 629 -3.21 18.23 17.99
C PHE A 629 -3.93 17.47 16.88
N LYS A 630 -4.27 18.15 15.79
CA LYS A 630 -5.05 17.61 14.67
C LYS A 630 -4.57 16.24 14.16
N TYR A 631 -3.29 16.12 13.83
CA TYR A 631 -2.72 14.97 13.13
C TYR A 631 -2.35 13.77 14.01
N ILE A 632 -2.25 13.96 15.32
CA ILE A 632 -1.79 12.89 16.24
C ILE A 632 -2.76 12.67 17.40
N GLY A 633 -3.70 13.57 17.65
CA GLY A 633 -4.59 13.48 18.80
C GLY A 633 -5.61 12.35 18.72
N TYR A 634 -5.89 11.78 17.55
CA TYR A 634 -6.71 10.57 17.45
C TYR A 634 -5.99 9.33 18.02
N LEU A 635 -4.66 9.38 18.09
CA LEU A 635 -3.83 8.30 18.63
C LEU A 635 -3.66 8.40 20.14
N ALA A 636 -4.17 9.46 20.77
CA ALA A 636 -3.86 9.75 22.15
C ALA A 636 -4.40 8.68 23.12
N PHE A 637 -5.63 8.22 22.90
CA PHE A 637 -6.22 7.10 23.63
C PHE A 637 -5.55 5.76 23.31
N PRO A 638 -5.29 5.41 22.04
CA PRO A 638 -4.52 4.22 21.69
C PRO A 638 -3.14 4.14 22.34
N ILE A 639 -2.40 5.26 22.35
CA ILE A 639 -1.10 5.37 23.02
C ILE A 639 -1.29 5.20 24.53
N GLN A 640 -2.29 5.83 25.13
CA GLN A 640 -2.60 5.67 26.56
C GLN A 640 -2.92 4.20 26.93
N MET A 641 -3.63 3.46 26.06
CA MET A 641 -3.98 2.05 26.28
C MET A 641 -2.78 1.11 26.35
N THR A 642 -1.69 1.42 25.65
CA THR A 642 -0.46 0.59 25.69
C THR A 642 0.11 0.42 27.10
N HIS A 643 -0.26 1.29 28.05
CA HIS A 643 0.17 1.22 29.44
C HIS A 643 -0.58 0.18 30.28
N ARG A 644 -1.88 -0.04 30.03
CA ARG A 644 -2.76 -0.83 30.90
C ARG A 644 -3.24 -2.13 30.27
N TYR A 645 -3.42 -2.15 28.95
CA TYR A 645 -3.89 -3.33 28.20
C TYR A 645 -2.97 -3.55 26.99
N PRO A 646 -1.74 -4.05 27.18
CA PRO A 646 -0.75 -4.18 26.12
C PRO A 646 -1.19 -5.14 25.00
N ALA A 647 -1.91 -6.22 25.34
CA ALA A 647 -2.47 -7.17 24.37
C ALA A 647 -3.54 -6.52 23.48
N LEU A 648 -4.52 -5.84 24.09
CA LEU A 648 -5.54 -5.09 23.35
C LEU A 648 -4.94 -3.97 22.51
N ALA A 649 -3.97 -3.23 23.05
CA ALA A 649 -3.32 -2.15 22.31
C ALA A 649 -2.53 -2.65 21.09
N ARG A 650 -1.86 -3.81 21.21
CA ARG A 650 -1.18 -4.47 20.09
C ARG A 650 -2.19 -4.87 19.01
N PHE A 651 -3.28 -5.52 19.42
CA PHE A 651 -4.33 -5.92 18.51
C PHE A 651 -4.91 -4.72 17.76
N MET A 652 -5.33 -3.67 18.49
CA MET A 652 -5.92 -2.47 17.89
C MET A 652 -4.93 -1.77 16.94
N ALA A 653 -3.64 -1.71 17.31
CA ALA A 653 -2.61 -1.14 16.45
C ALA A 653 -2.40 -1.97 15.18
N GLY A 654 -2.37 -3.30 15.28
CA GLY A 654 -2.29 -4.20 14.13
C GLY A 654 -3.52 -4.08 13.23
N TYR A 655 -4.70 -4.25 13.81
CA TYR A 655 -5.99 -4.16 13.11
C TYR A 655 -6.17 -2.83 12.35
N TRP A 656 -5.86 -1.70 12.99
CA TRP A 656 -5.94 -0.41 12.30
C TRP A 656 -4.79 -0.15 11.34
N ALA A 657 -3.58 -0.65 11.62
CA ALA A 657 -2.50 -0.58 10.64
C ALA A 657 -2.92 -1.30 9.36
N THR A 658 -3.47 -2.51 9.48
CA THR A 658 -4.02 -3.27 8.36
C THR A 658 -5.11 -2.49 7.64
N GLU A 659 -6.13 -1.96 8.34
CA GLU A 659 -7.25 -1.25 7.71
C GLU A 659 -6.85 0.11 7.08
N ALA A 660 -6.03 0.91 7.75
CA ALA A 660 -5.61 2.22 7.26
C ALA A 660 -4.70 2.12 6.03
N VAL A 661 -3.86 1.09 5.98
CA VAL A 661 -2.88 0.90 4.90
C VAL A 661 -3.56 0.45 3.61
N HIS A 662 -4.65 -0.33 3.67
CA HIS A 662 -5.44 -0.72 2.50
C HIS A 662 -6.05 0.47 1.72
N ALA A 663 -6.19 1.65 2.35
CA ALA A 663 -6.66 2.85 1.67
C ALA A 663 -5.62 3.42 0.67
N VAL A 664 -4.33 3.09 0.86
CA VAL A 664 -3.23 3.57 0.01
C VAL A 664 -3.04 2.61 -1.17
N PRO A 665 -3.34 3.02 -2.42
CA PRO A 665 -3.15 2.15 -3.57
C PRO A 665 -1.69 1.69 -3.71
N VAL A 666 -1.48 0.45 -4.17
CA VAL A 666 -0.17 -0.16 -4.49
C VAL A 666 0.72 -0.48 -3.28
N PHE A 667 0.72 0.33 -2.23
CA PHE A 667 1.51 0.09 -1.00
C PHE A 667 0.68 -0.47 0.15
N GLY A 668 -0.64 -0.53 -0.05
CA GLY A 668 -1.63 -0.93 0.94
C GLY A 668 -1.82 -2.42 1.13
N GLU A 669 -1.00 -3.28 0.49
CA GLU A 669 -1.19 -4.73 0.53
C GLU A 669 -0.86 -5.30 1.93
N ARG A 670 -1.62 -6.31 2.37
CA ARG A 670 -1.34 -7.03 3.62
C ARG A 670 0.07 -7.58 3.61
N GLY A 671 0.80 -7.38 4.69
CA GLY A 671 2.21 -7.79 4.85
C GLY A 671 3.22 -6.86 4.19
N ALA A 672 2.82 -5.73 3.57
CA ALA A 672 3.76 -4.77 3.00
C ALA A 672 4.52 -3.97 4.08
N LEU A 673 5.60 -3.28 3.70
CA LEU A 673 6.36 -2.45 4.66
C LEU A 673 5.56 -1.30 5.23
N LEU A 674 4.54 -0.81 4.52
CA LEU A 674 3.73 0.29 5.02
C LEU A 674 2.94 -0.13 6.27
N GLU A 675 2.38 -1.34 6.29
CA GLU A 675 1.71 -1.91 7.47
C GLU A 675 2.67 -2.03 8.65
N HIS A 676 3.84 -2.63 8.44
CA HIS A 676 4.87 -2.72 9.48
C HIS A 676 5.34 -1.33 9.94
N GLY A 677 5.46 -0.36 9.03
CA GLY A 677 5.85 1.01 9.32
C GLY A 677 4.82 1.73 10.20
N VAL A 678 3.53 1.57 9.89
CA VAL A 678 2.40 2.12 10.67
C VAL A 678 2.34 1.46 12.05
N PHE A 679 2.45 0.13 12.13
CA PHE A 679 2.53 -0.59 13.41
C PHE A 679 3.73 -0.15 14.23
N THR A 680 4.91 -0.03 13.62
CA THR A 680 6.12 0.43 14.31
C THR A 680 5.98 1.85 14.83
N LEU A 681 5.36 2.74 14.04
CA LEU A 681 5.17 4.14 14.41
C LEU A 681 4.21 4.31 15.60
N PHE A 682 3.12 3.55 15.62
CA PHE A 682 2.05 3.71 16.60
C PHE A 682 2.12 2.77 17.80
N TYR A 683 2.87 1.66 17.71
CA TYR A 683 3.01 0.70 18.80
C TYR A 683 4.46 0.57 19.29
N ASN A 684 5.39 0.13 18.44
CA ASN A 684 6.77 -0.16 18.85
C ASN A 684 7.56 1.10 19.27
N ARG A 685 7.36 2.23 18.58
CA ARG A 685 8.07 3.48 18.90
C ARG A 685 7.64 4.09 20.23
N PRO A 686 6.34 4.18 20.57
CA PRO A 686 5.91 4.51 21.93
C PRO A 686 6.50 3.60 23.01
N LEU A 687 6.53 2.27 22.80
CA LEU A 687 7.17 1.33 23.74
C LEU A 687 8.67 1.63 23.91
N THR A 688 9.37 1.92 22.81
CA THR A 688 10.79 2.30 22.84
C THR A 688 11.03 3.61 23.59
N ILE A 689 10.18 4.61 23.38
CA ILE A 689 10.27 5.88 24.13
C ILE A 689 10.04 5.62 25.62
N ARG A 690 9.03 4.82 25.98
CA ARG A 690 8.72 4.47 27.37
C ARG A 690 9.91 3.82 28.07
N ARG A 691 10.48 2.74 27.51
CA ARG A 691 11.64 2.09 28.14
C ARG A 691 12.79 3.08 28.33
N ARG A 692 13.10 3.90 27.32
CA ARG A 692 14.18 4.90 27.42
C ARG A 692 13.92 5.92 28.52
N MET A 693 12.68 6.39 28.67
CA MET A 693 12.31 7.31 29.74
C MET A 693 12.42 6.67 31.12
N GLU A 694 11.99 5.41 31.28
CA GLU A 694 12.10 4.68 32.55
C GLU A 694 13.56 4.42 32.94
N ALA A 695 14.37 3.92 32.01
CA ALA A 695 15.81 3.72 32.23
C ALA A 695 16.51 5.03 32.61
N ARG A 696 16.16 6.13 31.94
CA ARG A 696 16.70 7.46 32.27
C ARG A 696 16.20 7.99 33.61
N ARG A 697 14.94 7.77 33.96
CA ARG A 697 14.39 8.15 35.26
C ARG A 697 15.18 7.47 36.38
N ARG A 698 15.39 6.15 36.28
CA ARG A 698 16.21 5.38 37.22
C ARG A 698 17.65 5.90 37.33
N LEU A 699 18.28 6.23 36.20
CA LEU A 699 19.62 6.82 36.22
C LEU A 699 19.63 8.20 36.92
N ARG A 700 18.64 9.04 36.62
CA ARG A 700 18.55 10.41 37.17
C ARG A 700 18.16 10.45 38.65
N GLU A 701 17.45 9.44 39.17
CA GLU A 701 17.15 9.29 40.60
C GLU A 701 18.43 9.27 41.46
N HIS A 702 19.56 8.82 40.89
CA HIS A 702 20.86 8.76 41.56
C HIS A 702 21.73 10.02 41.35
N MET A 703 21.24 11.04 40.65
CA MET A 703 21.97 12.27 40.35
C MET A 703 21.44 13.44 41.17
N LYS A 704 22.32 14.39 41.54
CA LYS A 704 21.86 15.66 42.14
C LYS A 704 21.16 16.53 41.09
N PRO A 705 19.99 17.12 41.38
CA PRO A 705 19.33 18.06 40.48
C PRO A 705 20.14 19.36 40.36
N ARG A 706 20.15 19.96 39.18
CA ARG A 706 20.83 21.23 38.89
C ARG A 706 19.84 22.18 38.24
N TYR A 707 19.90 23.47 38.59
CA TYR A 707 18.99 24.49 38.05
C TYR A 707 19.69 25.80 37.67
N LEU A 708 20.95 26.00 38.09
CA LEU A 708 21.66 27.26 37.91
C LEU A 708 21.86 27.62 36.43
N HIS A 709 21.99 26.62 35.55
CA HIS A 709 22.10 26.81 34.11
C HIS A 709 20.87 27.48 33.48
N VAL A 710 19.68 27.36 34.11
CA VAL A 710 18.46 28.00 33.61
C VAL A 710 18.61 29.52 33.61
N VAL A 711 19.17 30.10 34.66
CA VAL A 711 19.39 31.55 34.79
C VAL A 711 20.34 32.05 33.71
N PHE A 712 21.45 31.34 33.50
CA PHE A 712 22.42 31.66 32.45
C PHE A 712 21.77 31.66 31.06
N TYR A 713 20.95 30.64 30.77
CA TYR A 713 20.25 30.57 29.48
C TYR A 713 19.15 31.63 29.34
N VAL A 714 18.52 32.10 30.43
CA VAL A 714 17.57 33.23 30.36
C VAL A 714 18.29 34.49 29.88
N LEU A 715 19.44 34.81 30.49
CA LEU A 715 20.23 35.98 30.11
C LEU A 715 20.72 35.90 28.67
N LEU A 716 21.20 34.72 28.25
CA LEU A 716 21.62 34.49 26.87
C LEU A 716 20.46 34.65 25.88
N GLY A 717 19.29 34.08 26.20
CA GLY A 717 18.09 34.21 25.36
C GLY A 717 17.64 35.66 25.22
N ALA A 718 17.60 36.41 26.33
CA ALA A 718 17.25 37.83 26.32
C ALA A 718 18.26 38.65 25.49
N ALA A 719 19.56 38.39 25.62
CA ALA A 719 20.61 39.06 24.85
C ALA A 719 20.50 38.77 23.34
N LEU A 720 20.15 37.54 22.95
CA LEU A 720 19.94 37.18 21.54
C LEU A 720 18.77 37.95 20.92
N PHE A 721 17.64 38.07 21.63
CA PHE A 721 16.50 38.84 21.14
C PHE A 721 16.77 40.35 21.13
N ALA A 722 17.45 40.88 22.16
CA ALA A 722 17.87 42.29 22.17
C ALA A 722 18.86 42.59 21.04
N GLY A 723 19.82 41.70 20.78
CA GLY A 723 20.75 41.83 19.65
C GLY A 723 20.05 41.78 18.30
N ALA A 724 19.03 40.93 18.15
CA ALA A 724 18.20 40.91 16.96
C ALA A 724 17.44 42.24 16.77
N ASP A 725 16.87 42.80 17.84
CA ASP A 725 16.21 44.11 17.81
C ASP A 725 17.19 45.24 17.41
N VAL A 726 18.40 45.26 17.98
CA VAL A 726 19.45 46.25 17.63
C VAL A 726 19.90 46.12 16.18
N LEU A 727 20.13 44.90 15.69
CA LEU A 727 20.51 44.66 14.31
C LEU A 727 19.40 45.11 13.35
N TYR A 728 18.14 44.81 13.67
CA TYR A 728 17.02 45.23 12.84
C TYR A 728 16.89 46.76 12.80
N LEU A 729 17.02 47.42 13.95
CA LEU A 729 17.05 48.88 14.03
C LEU A 729 18.22 49.49 13.25
N HIS A 730 19.39 48.85 13.27
CA HIS A 730 20.56 49.34 12.54
C HIS A 730 20.39 49.25 11.02
N TYR A 731 19.88 48.13 10.51
CA TYR A 731 19.78 47.87 9.07
C TYR A 731 18.47 48.35 8.43
N PHE A 732 17.35 48.25 9.15
CA PHE A 732 16.01 48.50 8.63
C PHE A 732 15.33 49.72 9.26
N ARG A 733 15.94 50.33 10.29
CA ARG A 733 15.43 51.52 11.01
C ARG A 733 14.06 51.32 11.67
N GLU A 734 13.63 50.07 11.85
CA GLU A 734 12.39 49.67 12.50
C GLU A 734 12.66 48.51 13.47
N LEU A 735 11.77 48.30 14.44
CA LEU A 735 11.82 47.12 15.32
C LEU A 735 11.13 45.91 14.67
N PRO A 736 11.64 44.69 14.85
CA PRO A 736 11.07 43.52 14.22
C PRO A 736 9.85 43.00 14.98
N ASP A 737 8.76 42.75 14.27
CA ASP A 737 7.66 41.93 14.79
C ASP A 737 8.07 40.44 14.83
N LEU A 738 7.44 39.64 15.69
CA LEU A 738 7.67 38.19 15.84
C LEU A 738 7.62 37.44 14.50
N LYS A 739 6.83 37.93 13.54
CA LYS A 739 6.75 37.37 12.17
C LYS A 739 8.04 37.58 11.38
N LYS A 740 8.74 38.70 11.56
CA LYS A 740 9.99 39.03 10.87
C LYS A 740 11.17 38.23 11.44
N ILE A 741 11.15 37.94 12.75
CA ILE A 741 12.15 37.12 13.45
C ILE A 741 11.65 35.70 13.78
N TRP A 742 10.67 35.19 13.03
CA TRP A 742 10.04 33.90 13.33
C TRP A 742 11.02 32.72 13.48
N PRO A 743 12.15 32.61 12.73
CA PRO A 743 13.09 31.52 12.93
C PRO A 743 13.75 31.58 14.31
N LEU A 744 14.09 32.79 14.77
CA LEU A 744 14.66 33.01 16.11
C LEU A 744 13.63 32.74 17.20
N ALA A 745 12.41 33.24 17.01
CA ALA A 745 11.28 33.03 17.92
C ALA A 745 10.91 31.54 18.09
N VAL A 746 11.21 30.70 17.10
CA VAL A 746 10.98 29.25 17.16
C VAL A 746 12.21 28.49 17.69
N LEU A 747 13.39 28.74 17.12
CA LEU A 747 14.60 27.95 17.40
C LEU A 747 15.16 28.22 18.79
N VAL A 748 15.21 29.48 19.25
CA VAL A 748 15.83 29.82 20.54
C VAL A 748 15.06 29.18 21.70
N PRO A 749 13.73 29.29 21.81
CA PRO A 749 13.00 28.60 22.86
C PRO A 749 13.11 27.07 22.79
N LEU A 750 13.05 26.47 21.60
CA LEU A 750 13.21 25.01 21.45
C LEU A 750 14.58 24.52 21.92
N LEU A 751 15.66 25.21 21.52
CA LEU A 751 17.03 24.88 21.92
C LEU A 751 17.22 25.07 23.42
N CYS A 752 16.66 26.13 24.01
CA CYS A 752 16.77 26.34 25.45
C CYS A 752 16.02 25.28 26.24
N GLY A 753 14.82 24.89 25.82
CA GLY A 753 14.13 23.73 26.40
C GLY A 753 14.96 22.44 26.36
N ALA A 754 15.69 22.23 25.26
CA ALA A 754 16.65 21.13 25.14
C ALA A 754 17.80 21.25 26.14
N LEU A 755 18.44 22.41 26.22
CA LEU A 755 19.57 22.68 27.13
C LEU A 755 19.15 22.57 28.60
N VAL A 756 17.96 23.07 28.97
CA VAL A 756 17.39 22.90 30.31
C VAL A 756 17.29 21.42 30.66
N THR A 757 16.84 20.58 29.72
CA THR A 757 16.66 19.13 29.90
C THR A 757 17.97 18.37 30.05
N VAL A 758 18.99 18.77 29.28
CA VAL A 758 20.35 18.20 29.32
C VAL A 758 21.07 18.61 30.60
N GLY A 759 20.99 19.89 30.99
CA GLY A 759 21.67 20.45 32.17
C GLY A 759 21.02 20.10 33.52
N ALA A 760 19.75 19.69 33.53
CA ALA A 760 18.94 19.49 34.74
C ALA A 760 19.41 18.38 35.70
N GLY A 761 20.36 17.53 35.31
CA GLY A 761 20.83 16.42 36.15
C GLY A 761 19.68 15.52 36.61
N GLY A 762 19.60 15.28 37.92
CA GLY A 762 18.59 14.44 38.56
C GLY A 762 17.18 15.04 38.71
N ALA A 763 16.91 16.22 38.13
CA ALA A 763 15.59 16.83 38.25
C ALA A 763 14.49 15.97 37.58
N SER A 764 13.35 15.82 38.26
CA SER A 764 12.19 15.10 37.73
C SER A 764 11.63 15.75 36.46
N MET A 765 10.86 15.00 35.67
CA MET A 765 10.25 15.52 34.44
C MET A 765 9.39 16.76 34.70
N ALA A 766 8.59 16.76 35.77
CA ALA A 766 7.77 17.91 36.16
C ALA A 766 8.62 19.15 36.45
N LYS A 767 9.72 19.01 37.21
CA LYS A 767 10.61 20.13 37.52
C LYS A 767 11.33 20.69 36.28
N ARG A 768 11.62 19.83 35.29
CA ARG A 768 12.19 20.26 34.00
C ARG A 768 11.19 21.03 33.15
N ILE A 769 9.94 20.57 33.10
CA ILE A 769 8.85 21.30 32.42
C ILE A 769 8.66 22.67 33.06
N ILE A 770 8.61 22.74 34.40
CA ILE A 770 8.54 24.01 35.13
C ILE A 770 9.74 24.89 34.82
N GLY A 771 10.97 24.33 34.78
CA GLY A 771 12.17 25.07 34.40
C GLY A 771 12.13 25.63 32.98
N GLY A 772 11.63 24.86 32.01
CA GLY A 772 11.43 25.32 30.63
C GLY A 772 10.37 26.42 30.53
N LEU A 773 9.26 26.26 31.25
CA LEU A 773 8.18 27.26 31.31
C LEU A 773 8.66 28.56 31.96
N ALA A 774 9.35 28.47 33.09
CA ALA A 774 9.94 29.63 33.77
C ALA A 774 10.95 30.36 32.88
N TRP A 775 11.79 29.62 32.14
CA TRP A 775 12.72 30.19 31.17
C TRP A 775 11.98 30.95 30.07
N GLY A 776 10.97 30.34 29.45
CA GLY A 776 10.23 30.95 28.34
C GLY A 776 9.48 32.21 28.76
N ALA A 777 8.89 32.18 29.96
CA ALA A 777 8.23 33.35 30.53
C ALA A 777 9.24 34.48 30.84
N ALA A 778 10.37 34.16 31.49
CA ALA A 778 11.38 35.15 31.84
C ALA A 778 12.00 35.81 30.61
N VAL A 779 12.34 35.04 29.57
CA VAL A 779 12.86 35.59 28.31
C VAL A 779 11.79 36.39 27.58
N GLY A 780 10.52 35.95 27.60
CA GLY A 780 9.42 36.71 27.00
C GLY A 780 9.28 38.11 27.61
N VAL A 781 9.36 38.21 28.94
CA VAL A 781 9.33 39.49 29.66
C VAL A 781 10.57 40.33 29.35
N LEU A 782 11.78 39.77 29.49
CA LEU A 782 13.03 40.50 29.28
C LEU A 782 13.21 40.96 27.83
N ALA A 783 12.86 40.11 26.85
CA ALA A 783 12.88 40.49 25.44
C ALA A 783 11.86 41.60 25.15
N THR A 784 10.71 41.62 25.81
CA THR A 784 9.74 42.71 25.67
C THR A 784 10.26 44.00 26.30
N ALA A 785 10.88 43.93 27.47
CA ALA A 785 11.50 45.09 28.10
C ALA A 785 12.61 45.68 27.22
N ALA A 786 13.49 44.85 26.65
CA ALA A 786 14.52 45.29 25.72
C ALA A 786 13.92 45.92 24.46
N HIS A 787 12.86 45.33 23.90
CA HIS A 787 12.17 45.84 22.72
C HIS A 787 11.54 47.21 22.96
N VAL A 788 10.92 47.42 24.12
CA VAL A 788 10.35 48.72 24.50
C VAL A 788 11.44 49.75 24.76
N PHE A 789 12.55 49.35 25.41
CA PHE A 789 13.68 50.24 25.67
C PHE A 789 14.37 50.72 24.39
N LEU A 790 14.41 49.88 23.36
CA LEU A 790 15.02 50.18 22.07
C LEU A 790 14.06 50.88 21.09
N ALA A 791 12.78 51.02 21.43
CA ALA A 791 11.79 51.64 20.56
C ALA A 791 12.06 53.16 20.41
N PRO A 792 12.18 53.69 19.19
CA PRO A 792 12.36 55.12 18.97
C PRO A 792 11.13 55.90 19.45
N GLY A 793 11.35 57.08 20.05
CA GLY A 793 10.35 57.88 20.77
C GLY A 793 8.95 58.09 20.11
N PRO A 794 8.81 58.25 18.79
CA PRO A 794 7.49 58.34 18.15
C PRO A 794 6.80 57.00 17.85
N GLU A 795 7.47 55.86 18.03
CA GLU A 795 6.94 54.50 17.78
C GLU A 795 6.81 53.65 19.06
N ALA A 796 6.98 54.25 20.24
CA ALA A 796 6.82 53.54 21.51
C ALA A 796 5.39 52.97 21.61
N PRO A 797 5.23 51.64 21.77
CA PRO A 797 3.90 51.03 21.80
C PRO A 797 3.11 51.56 23.02
N MET A 798 1.83 51.89 22.82
CA MET A 798 0.94 52.21 23.94
C MET A 798 0.94 51.07 24.98
N ALA A 799 0.72 51.39 26.26
CA ALA A 799 0.79 50.41 27.36
C ALA A 799 -0.03 49.12 27.11
N GLY A 800 -1.21 49.26 26.48
CA GLY A 800 -2.03 48.11 26.08
C GLY A 800 -1.39 47.23 25.00
N ALA A 801 -0.69 47.81 24.02
CA ALA A 801 0.03 47.07 22.99
C ALA A 801 1.27 46.36 23.56
N VAL A 802 1.99 46.98 24.50
CA VAL A 802 3.11 46.34 25.21
C VAL A 802 2.63 45.11 25.99
N ALA A 803 1.51 45.21 26.69
CA ALA A 803 0.93 44.09 27.43
C ALA A 803 0.57 42.91 26.51
N VAL A 804 -0.03 43.20 25.35
CA VAL A 804 -0.37 42.17 24.34
C VAL A 804 0.88 41.52 23.75
N ILE A 805 1.90 42.30 23.39
CA ILE A 805 3.18 41.78 22.87
C ILE A 805 3.87 40.90 23.92
N CYS A 806 3.92 41.36 25.17
CA CYS A 806 4.48 40.61 26.29
C CYS A 806 3.75 39.28 26.48
N ALA A 807 2.41 39.30 26.51
CA ALA A 807 1.59 38.12 26.69
C ALA A 807 1.85 37.07 25.58
N TRP A 808 1.91 37.50 24.32
CA TRP A 808 2.22 36.61 23.20
C TRP A 808 3.64 36.04 23.25
N ARG A 809 4.65 36.86 23.57
CA ARG A 809 6.04 36.40 23.71
C ARG A 809 6.19 35.40 24.84
N VAL A 810 5.62 35.70 26.02
CA VAL A 810 5.59 34.79 27.17
C VAL A 810 4.91 33.47 26.81
N PHE A 811 3.75 33.52 26.16
CA PHE A 811 3.00 32.33 25.77
C PHE A 811 3.77 31.46 24.76
N ILE A 812 4.22 32.05 23.65
CA ILE A 812 4.91 31.35 22.56
C ILE A 812 6.23 30.76 23.06
N PHE A 813 7.05 31.54 23.76
CA PHE A 813 8.36 31.08 24.23
C PHE A 813 8.22 30.01 25.31
N SER A 814 7.24 30.13 26.21
CA SER A 814 6.96 29.08 27.21
C SER A 814 6.51 27.77 26.54
N LEU A 815 5.57 27.86 25.58
CA LEU A 815 5.06 26.70 24.85
C LEU A 815 6.19 25.97 24.10
N LEU A 816 7.00 26.71 23.36
CA LEU A 816 8.11 26.17 22.57
C LEU A 816 9.24 25.65 23.45
N SER A 817 9.55 26.30 24.58
CA SER A 817 10.53 25.80 25.54
C SER A 817 10.08 24.47 26.17
N VAL A 818 8.81 24.35 26.57
CA VAL A 818 8.24 23.08 27.03
C VAL A 818 8.28 22.02 25.93
N ALA A 819 7.97 22.38 24.68
CA ALA A 819 8.11 21.47 23.55
C ALA A 819 9.57 21.01 23.37
N GLY A 820 10.55 21.91 23.50
CA GLY A 820 11.97 21.60 23.48
C GLY A 820 12.39 20.64 24.59
N VAL A 821 11.86 20.82 25.81
CA VAL A 821 12.07 19.91 26.94
C VAL A 821 11.57 18.50 26.62
N LEU A 822 10.32 18.39 26.18
CA LEU A 822 9.68 17.11 25.87
C LEU A 822 10.36 16.40 24.69
N LEU A 823 10.62 17.13 23.61
CA LEU A 823 11.26 16.60 22.41
C LEU A 823 12.64 16.04 22.73
N THR A 824 13.42 16.77 23.54
CA THR A 824 14.75 16.32 23.96
C THR A 824 14.67 15.06 24.80
N GLU A 825 13.71 14.99 25.73
CA GLU A 825 13.51 13.78 26.52
C GLU A 825 13.11 12.58 25.64
N PHE A 826 12.28 12.78 24.62
CA PHE A 826 11.89 11.70 23.70
C PHE A 826 12.99 11.29 22.71
N LEU A 827 13.92 12.19 22.36
CA LEU A 827 14.95 11.93 21.35
C LEU A 827 16.28 11.44 21.94
N LEU A 828 16.56 11.75 23.21
CA LEU A 828 17.79 11.29 23.85
C LEU A 828 17.89 9.76 23.79
N PRO A 829 19.09 9.21 23.50
CA PRO A 829 19.30 7.77 23.46
C PRO A 829 19.11 7.14 24.85
N GLU A 830 18.99 5.81 24.87
CA GLU A 830 19.03 5.05 26.10
C GLU A 830 20.37 5.31 26.82
N PRO A 831 20.35 5.60 28.14
CA PRO A 831 21.59 5.76 28.88
C PRO A 831 22.38 4.46 28.83
N ARG A 832 23.70 4.55 28.55
CA ARG A 832 24.58 3.39 28.71
C ARG A 832 24.78 3.19 30.20
N GLU A 833 24.49 1.99 30.71
CA GLU A 833 25.03 1.58 32.00
C GLU A 833 26.55 1.69 31.88
N LYS A 834 27.15 2.59 32.68
CA LYS A 834 28.59 2.50 32.91
C LYS A 834 28.76 1.18 33.68
N LYS A 835 29.41 0.22 33.02
CA LYS A 835 29.93 -0.96 33.72
C LYS A 835 30.85 -0.53 34.85
#